data_AF-A0A0W0SA09-F1
#
_entry.id   AF-A0A0W0SA09-F1
#
_cell.length_a   1.000
_cell.length_b   1.000
_cell.length_c   1.000
_cell.angle_alpha   90.00
_cell.angle_beta   90.00
_cell.angle_gamma   90.00
#
_symmetry.space_group_name_H-M   'P 1'
#
loop_
_entity.id
_entity.type
_entity.pdbx_description
1 polymer ?
#
loop_
_entity_poly.entity_id
_entity_poly.type
_entity_poly.pdbx_seq_one_letter_code
_entity_poly.pdbx_strand_id
1 'polypeptide(L)'
;MLPLNFKTRGSLVVPANIAVPLVFPGVRGKIKKTIQLPNDKSLEENSLAIIQPLNLDKPEEVQRFRLTPYLPIGASRDDLPENQRNITIDEKASCEVELDNPEQYLGYNIEQYQQSNAPLFGEGSPSIEDVKQYKVPDCFFLASLAAILSQPDGASYIRSMLRQNDDGTTTVRLFNPKTLEPVYVRVQNSYIVDQQGSLNKHTGLWVDILEKAAASVPELFGNTNPSMSGALKGGSESTALKILTGCNAKEEYINYDKFFAWDIGNFFADELEQLTVLNQQKKIMQEELGAEHQSGTDEIITEMLSTRIRAFEEIFGQEDAQENCLKLIDFYSENKEEWERIYSQYANGQQRLEHLIAHFSQDEKNIQIIDILQKLFIYYHEDVEKGVRRDNQEIFSGIYSPEELSIFNDIKLKIAKGESLTAGTPQRYDEKVPGLRAMHAYTIVDVVETIRPVDQDTDERRPIKMIRIRNPWGFTGRLYLPNMENPNQIDIKEERVAGTFDLELKDFCRYYESYTSTQQLSKVRELTAKRERLALKMQDLLKGDDTIAGKDSQHDLLPKIDAYFECKADLINIQITAVQLLDDNIHEQIKEALSHEDQDSLNRIIEANKVTMMNIFQTSDCELIAASINYWWKDSNQQLSKEDEKTYQHQLIQSVSKNDLLWSKFIENYQINASLALRPFNKSQKLIDELLESIEESKQTLQSLLPNDEGYEQLLKALFLQTDLLKQHFSYLEKNEKLLQRWGIELDSYREKLANLKAYIEDLVEQNPIAERVKTELEKELPQQSSSIDDFTRDTESLLRNMAGMELILNKYKEIKSSQPASSQQNEIEQHKSKHFPQWLISLGRILDRVLEAITRWKSPNNTNQEQLPGYNRRPASDSKYPGLDTFGFFERVNPEESVPSGPQDKPTNKW
;
A
#
# COMPACT_ATOMS: atom_id res chain seq x y z
N MET A 1 11.68 2.42 -4.45
CA MET A 1 10.95 3.68 -4.28
C MET A 1 10.12 3.98 -5.54
N LEU A 2 9.13 4.88 -5.47
CA LEU A 2 8.02 4.95 -6.44
C LEU A 2 8.32 5.86 -7.66
N PRO A 3 7.90 5.48 -8.88
CA PRO A 3 8.10 6.31 -10.07
C PRO A 3 7.27 7.60 -10.04
N LEU A 4 7.69 8.66 -10.76
CA LEU A 4 6.98 9.96 -10.79
C LEU A 4 5.48 9.85 -11.16
N ASN A 5 5.15 8.98 -12.10
CA ASN A 5 3.80 8.77 -12.62
C ASN A 5 3.09 7.58 -11.96
N PHE A 6 3.49 7.20 -10.74
CA PHE A 6 2.99 5.99 -10.07
C PHE A 6 1.46 5.96 -9.90
N LYS A 7 0.80 7.13 -9.82
CA LYS A 7 -0.67 7.20 -9.71
C LYS A 7 -1.37 6.59 -10.92
N THR A 8 -0.83 6.81 -12.13
CA THR A 8 -1.45 6.39 -13.39
C THR A 8 -0.75 5.16 -13.99
N ARG A 9 0.54 4.97 -13.71
CA ARG A 9 1.37 3.89 -14.25
C ARG A 9 1.72 2.80 -13.23
N GLY A 10 1.28 2.92 -11.99
CA GLY A 10 1.56 1.95 -10.93
C GLY A 10 2.88 2.17 -10.21
N SER A 11 2.98 1.58 -9.03
CA SER A 11 3.98 1.87 -8.02
C SER A 11 4.84 0.65 -7.70
N LEU A 12 4.79 -0.41 -8.52
CA LEU A 12 5.64 -1.58 -8.33
C LEU A 12 7.12 -1.23 -8.51
N VAL A 13 7.91 -1.66 -7.53
CA VAL A 13 9.37 -1.59 -7.56
C VAL A 13 9.88 -3.01 -7.72
N VAL A 14 10.56 -3.29 -8.83
CA VAL A 14 11.20 -4.58 -9.06
C VAL A 14 12.63 -4.50 -8.51
N PRO A 15 13.01 -5.39 -7.58
CA PRO A 15 14.38 -5.47 -7.11
C PRO A 15 15.37 -5.76 -8.26
N ALA A 16 16.60 -5.25 -8.15
CA ALA A 16 17.63 -5.53 -9.13
C ALA A 16 17.95 -7.03 -9.16
N ASN A 17 18.33 -7.55 -10.34
CA ASN A 17 18.68 -8.96 -10.59
C ASN A 17 17.54 -9.98 -10.54
N ILE A 18 16.28 -9.55 -10.43
CA ILE A 18 15.13 -10.44 -10.65
C ILE A 18 14.82 -10.52 -12.15
N ALA A 19 14.72 -11.74 -12.68
CA ALA A 19 14.27 -11.96 -14.05
C ALA A 19 12.77 -11.63 -14.17
N VAL A 20 12.42 -10.79 -15.15
CA VAL A 20 11.03 -10.42 -15.45
C VAL A 20 10.74 -10.82 -16.90
N PRO A 21 10.43 -12.11 -17.15
CA PRO A 21 10.17 -12.57 -18.51
C PRO A 21 8.94 -11.90 -19.10
N LEU A 22 9.00 -11.59 -20.40
CA LEU A 22 7.82 -11.20 -21.17
C LEU A 22 7.06 -12.47 -21.54
N VAL A 23 5.81 -12.58 -21.09
CA VAL A 23 4.98 -13.78 -21.24
C VAL A 23 3.72 -13.49 -22.06
N PHE A 24 3.28 -14.51 -22.78
CA PHE A 24 2.15 -14.44 -23.71
C PHE A 24 1.14 -15.54 -23.38
N PRO A 25 -0.06 -15.19 -22.88
CA PRO A 25 -1.13 -16.17 -22.71
C PRO A 25 -1.74 -16.51 -24.08
N GLY A 26 -2.17 -17.75 -24.22
CA GLY A 26 -2.83 -18.24 -25.42
C GLY A 26 -4.27 -17.75 -25.56
N VAL A 27 -4.75 -17.79 -26.80
CA VAL A 27 -6.11 -17.42 -27.18
C VAL A 27 -6.77 -18.57 -27.93
N ARG A 28 -8.10 -18.68 -27.86
CA ARG A 28 -8.82 -19.65 -28.67
C ARG A 28 -8.76 -19.28 -30.15
N GLY A 29 -8.49 -20.28 -30.99
CA GLY A 29 -8.45 -20.13 -32.43
C GLY A 29 -8.71 -21.44 -33.17
N LYS A 30 -8.31 -21.47 -34.44
CA LYS A 30 -8.48 -22.61 -35.36
C LYS A 30 -7.20 -22.90 -36.13
N ILE A 31 -7.03 -24.17 -36.50
CA ILE A 31 -6.02 -24.60 -37.46
C ILE A 31 -6.58 -24.39 -38.88
N LYS A 32 -5.97 -23.50 -39.66
CA LYS A 32 -6.38 -23.18 -41.06
C LYS A 32 -5.85 -24.17 -42.09
N LYS A 33 -4.77 -24.87 -41.76
CA LYS A 33 -4.12 -25.84 -42.65
C LYS A 33 -3.46 -26.91 -41.79
N THR A 34 -3.58 -28.18 -42.18
CA THR A 34 -3.02 -29.29 -41.40
C THR A 34 -1.54 -29.08 -41.10
N ILE A 35 -1.18 -29.17 -39.82
CA ILE A 35 0.19 -29.05 -39.31
C ILE A 35 0.68 -30.46 -38.99
N GLN A 36 1.78 -30.87 -39.64
CA GLN A 36 2.41 -32.16 -39.38
C GLN A 36 3.30 -32.06 -38.14
N LEU A 37 3.12 -32.99 -37.20
CA LEU A 37 3.88 -33.08 -35.95
C LEU A 37 4.85 -34.27 -35.99
N PRO A 38 5.85 -34.32 -35.10
CA PRO A 38 6.69 -35.51 -34.92
C PRO A 38 5.85 -36.76 -34.56
N ASN A 39 6.33 -37.95 -34.96
CA ASN A 39 5.70 -39.27 -34.71
C ASN A 39 4.37 -39.55 -35.45
N ASP A 40 4.28 -39.16 -36.73
CA ASP A 40 3.10 -39.39 -37.59
C ASP A 40 1.77 -38.83 -37.05
N LYS A 41 1.84 -37.81 -36.18
CA LYS A 41 0.67 -37.07 -35.69
C LYS A 41 0.45 -35.82 -36.52
N SER A 42 -0.79 -35.38 -36.62
CA SER A 42 -1.18 -34.15 -37.30
C SER A 42 -2.21 -33.37 -36.49
N LEU A 43 -2.15 -32.04 -36.57
CA LEU A 43 -3.26 -31.18 -36.19
C LEU A 43 -4.05 -30.87 -37.46
N GLU A 44 -5.26 -31.41 -37.55
CA GLU A 44 -6.06 -31.34 -38.77
C GLU A 44 -6.62 -29.94 -39.03
N GLU A 45 -6.80 -29.63 -40.31
CA GLU A 45 -7.52 -28.44 -40.77
C GLU A 45 -8.91 -28.33 -40.12
N ASN A 46 -9.28 -27.11 -39.73
CA ASN A 46 -10.51 -26.73 -39.02
C ASN A 46 -10.63 -27.21 -37.57
N SER A 47 -9.63 -27.91 -37.02
CA SER A 47 -9.59 -28.23 -35.59
C SER A 47 -9.43 -26.98 -34.71
N LEU A 48 -9.95 -27.05 -33.48
CA LEU A 48 -9.90 -25.97 -32.49
C LEU A 48 -8.67 -26.14 -31.60
N ALA A 49 -7.92 -25.05 -31.42
CA ALA A 49 -6.74 -25.04 -30.57
C ALA A 49 -6.61 -23.71 -29.83
N ILE A 50 -6.09 -23.78 -28.61
CA ILE A 50 -5.54 -22.62 -27.91
C ILE A 50 -4.17 -22.37 -28.54
N ILE A 51 -3.99 -21.16 -29.07
CA ILE A 51 -2.77 -20.73 -29.75
C ILE A 51 -2.01 -19.84 -28.80
N GLN A 52 -0.90 -20.34 -28.26
CA GLN A 52 0.00 -19.60 -27.39
C GLN A 52 1.32 -19.28 -28.11
N PRO A 53 1.66 -18.01 -28.30
CA PRO A 53 2.98 -17.63 -28.77
C PRO A 53 4.05 -17.79 -27.70
N LEU A 54 5.28 -18.18 -28.07
CA LEU A 54 6.38 -18.43 -27.13
C LEU A 54 7.54 -17.43 -27.23
N ASN A 55 7.68 -16.71 -28.35
CA ASN A 55 8.79 -15.77 -28.58
C ASN A 55 8.41 -14.58 -29.49
N LEU A 56 7.19 -14.02 -29.31
CA LEU A 56 6.75 -12.86 -30.08
C LEU A 56 7.61 -11.60 -29.90
N ASP A 57 8.36 -11.52 -28.80
CA ASP A 57 9.30 -10.45 -28.50
C ASP A 57 10.61 -10.53 -29.30
N LYS A 58 10.82 -11.64 -30.03
CA LYS A 58 12.02 -11.92 -30.82
C LYS A 58 11.67 -12.16 -32.28
N PRO A 59 11.31 -11.11 -33.04
CA PRO A 59 10.90 -11.25 -34.44
C PRO A 59 12.01 -11.77 -35.36
N GLU A 60 13.27 -11.71 -34.93
CA GLU A 60 14.43 -12.26 -35.62
C GLU A 60 14.57 -13.79 -35.48
N GLU A 61 13.93 -14.40 -34.48
CA GLU A 61 13.88 -15.86 -34.31
C GLU A 61 12.69 -16.45 -35.09
N VAL A 62 12.78 -17.72 -35.48
CA VAL A 62 11.64 -18.47 -36.01
C VAL A 62 10.53 -18.47 -34.96
N GLN A 63 9.31 -18.13 -35.39
CA GLN A 63 8.18 -17.97 -34.47
C GLN A 63 7.71 -19.34 -33.97
N ARG A 64 7.66 -19.47 -32.64
CA ARG A 64 7.29 -20.68 -31.93
C ARG A 64 5.94 -20.52 -31.26
N PHE A 65 5.14 -21.57 -31.35
CA PHE A 65 3.79 -21.62 -30.78
C PHE A 65 3.59 -22.92 -30.02
N ARG A 66 2.93 -22.82 -28.87
CA ARG A 66 2.29 -23.97 -28.23
C ARG A 66 0.83 -24.02 -28.68
N LEU A 67 0.43 -25.15 -29.22
CA LEU A 67 -0.93 -25.41 -29.70
C LEU A 67 -1.54 -26.48 -28.79
N THR A 68 -2.66 -26.14 -28.15
CA THR A 68 -3.36 -27.06 -27.25
C THR A 68 -4.77 -27.33 -27.78
N PRO A 69 -5.08 -28.54 -28.27
CA PRO A 69 -6.42 -28.89 -28.73
C PRO A 69 -7.48 -28.73 -27.63
N TYR A 70 -8.66 -28.25 -28.01
CA TYR A 70 -9.79 -28.14 -27.09
C TYR A 70 -11.12 -28.44 -27.77
N LEU A 71 -12.13 -28.79 -26.97
CA LEU A 71 -13.51 -28.95 -27.40
C LEU A 71 -14.42 -28.01 -26.60
N PRO A 72 -15.31 -27.24 -27.25
CA PRO A 72 -16.36 -26.50 -26.56
C PRO A 72 -17.29 -27.46 -25.82
N ILE A 73 -17.55 -27.16 -24.56
CA ILE A 73 -18.61 -27.79 -23.78
C ILE A 73 -19.81 -26.84 -23.90
N GLY A 74 -20.96 -27.33 -24.37
CA GLY A 74 -22.18 -26.52 -24.41
C GLY A 74 -22.47 -25.90 -23.04
N ALA A 75 -23.19 -24.77 -23.01
CA ALA A 75 -23.55 -24.12 -21.76
C ALA A 75 -24.30 -25.10 -20.86
N SER A 76 -23.72 -25.46 -19.72
CA SER A 76 -24.41 -26.25 -18.70
C SER A 76 -25.47 -25.43 -17.98
N ARG A 77 -25.35 -24.09 -18.04
CA ARG A 77 -26.28 -23.12 -17.47
C ARG A 77 -26.28 -21.83 -18.27
N ASP A 78 -27.46 -21.26 -18.51
CA ASP A 78 -27.64 -20.00 -19.26
C ASP A 78 -27.58 -18.76 -18.37
N ASP A 79 -27.61 -18.92 -17.04
CA ASP A 79 -27.65 -17.83 -16.05
C ASP A 79 -26.26 -17.25 -15.70
N LEU A 80 -25.19 -17.94 -16.10
CA LEU A 80 -23.78 -17.55 -15.93
C LEU A 80 -23.18 -17.20 -17.31
N PRO A 81 -22.94 -15.91 -17.62
CA PRO A 81 -22.41 -15.50 -18.93
C PRO A 81 -21.06 -16.15 -19.30
N GLU A 82 -20.25 -16.51 -18.31
CA GLU A 82 -18.96 -17.19 -18.49
C GLU A 82 -19.10 -18.67 -18.92
N ASN A 83 -20.19 -19.35 -18.54
CA ASN A 83 -20.40 -20.76 -18.85
C ASN A 83 -20.62 -21.02 -20.34
N GLN A 84 -21.03 -20.00 -21.09
CA GLN A 84 -21.19 -20.06 -22.55
C GLN A 84 -19.86 -20.35 -23.27
N ARG A 85 -18.74 -20.28 -22.55
CA ARG A 85 -17.39 -20.38 -23.09
C ARG A 85 -16.58 -21.52 -22.47
N ASN A 86 -17.24 -22.45 -21.79
CA ASN A 86 -16.59 -23.62 -21.22
C ASN A 86 -15.94 -24.51 -22.28
N ILE A 87 -14.76 -25.01 -21.96
CA ILE A 87 -13.98 -25.91 -22.83
C ILE A 87 -13.45 -27.11 -22.04
N THR A 88 -13.26 -28.23 -22.74
CA THR A 88 -12.40 -29.33 -22.30
C THR A 88 -11.09 -29.22 -23.07
N ILE A 89 -9.97 -29.28 -22.35
CA ILE A 89 -8.62 -29.19 -22.92
C ILE A 89 -8.01 -30.60 -22.92
N ASP A 90 -7.39 -31.00 -24.03
CA ASP A 90 -6.55 -32.20 -24.07
C ASP A 90 -5.07 -31.81 -23.95
N GLU A 91 -4.59 -31.68 -22.71
CA GLU A 91 -3.20 -31.27 -22.44
C GLU A 91 -2.19 -32.27 -22.99
N LYS A 92 -2.53 -33.57 -23.05
CA LYS A 92 -1.63 -34.61 -23.59
C LYS A 92 -1.42 -34.49 -25.09
N ALA A 93 -2.35 -33.82 -25.78
CA ALA A 93 -2.25 -33.51 -27.19
C ALA A 93 -1.61 -32.12 -27.46
N SER A 94 -1.18 -31.40 -26.42
CA SER A 94 -0.47 -30.13 -26.58
C SER A 94 0.90 -30.35 -27.25
N CYS A 95 1.26 -29.48 -28.20
CA CYS A 95 2.54 -29.55 -28.91
C CYS A 95 3.14 -28.18 -29.16
N GLU A 96 4.47 -28.11 -29.26
CA GLU A 96 5.19 -26.91 -29.69
C GLU A 96 5.59 -27.04 -31.17
N VAL A 97 5.39 -25.97 -31.93
CA VAL A 97 5.64 -25.93 -33.38
C VAL A 97 6.38 -24.65 -33.77
N GLU A 98 7.21 -24.76 -34.80
CA GLU A 98 7.89 -23.64 -35.47
C GLU A 98 7.18 -23.34 -36.80
N LEU A 99 6.81 -22.08 -37.03
CA LEU A 99 6.04 -21.67 -38.21
C LEU A 99 6.62 -20.38 -38.82
N ASP A 100 7.10 -20.45 -40.07
CA ASP A 100 7.64 -19.27 -40.79
C ASP A 100 6.54 -18.27 -41.22
N ASN A 101 5.31 -18.75 -41.46
CA ASN A 101 4.16 -17.94 -41.84
C ASN A 101 2.92 -18.35 -41.02
N PRO A 102 2.88 -18.01 -39.71
CA PRO A 102 1.86 -18.53 -38.80
C PRO A 102 0.43 -18.24 -39.27
N GLU A 103 0.17 -17.11 -39.91
CA GLU A 103 -1.16 -16.73 -40.40
C GLU A 103 -1.76 -17.67 -41.46
N GLN A 104 -0.91 -18.44 -42.17
CA GLN A 104 -1.34 -19.46 -43.12
C GLN A 104 -1.88 -20.72 -42.42
N TYR A 105 -1.36 -21.02 -41.22
CA TYR A 105 -1.69 -22.23 -40.46
C TYR A 105 -2.65 -21.95 -39.31
N LEU A 106 -2.63 -20.74 -38.77
CA LEU A 106 -3.31 -20.36 -37.54
C LEU A 106 -4.37 -19.28 -37.81
N GLY A 107 -5.56 -19.46 -37.23
CA GLY A 107 -6.67 -18.52 -37.28
C GLY A 107 -7.01 -17.97 -35.90
N TYR A 108 -6.86 -16.65 -35.75
CA TYR A 108 -7.21 -15.88 -34.54
C TYR A 108 -8.65 -15.31 -34.60
N ASN A 109 -9.53 -15.97 -35.35
CA ASN A 109 -10.88 -15.48 -35.62
C ASN A 109 -11.89 -15.72 -34.49
N ILE A 110 -11.48 -16.34 -33.38
CA ILE A 110 -12.32 -16.58 -32.20
C ILE A 110 -11.97 -15.58 -31.09
N GLU A 111 -10.69 -15.50 -30.72
CA GLU A 111 -10.17 -14.57 -29.71
C GLU A 111 -8.83 -13.97 -30.12
N GLN A 112 -8.57 -12.76 -29.65
CA GLN A 112 -7.30 -12.08 -29.79
C GLN A 112 -7.09 -11.07 -28.64
N TYR A 113 -5.83 -10.65 -28.45
CA TYR A 113 -5.51 -9.54 -27.55
C TYR A 113 -5.44 -8.22 -28.33
N GLN A 114 -6.25 -7.25 -27.93
CA GLN A 114 -6.21 -5.90 -28.46
C GLN A 114 -5.33 -5.02 -27.57
N GLN A 115 -4.28 -4.44 -28.16
CA GLN A 115 -3.37 -3.54 -27.45
C GLN A 115 -4.04 -2.23 -27.02
N SER A 116 -3.54 -1.65 -25.94
CA SER A 116 -3.93 -0.32 -25.46
C SER A 116 -2.74 0.45 -24.90
N ASN A 117 -2.69 1.75 -25.22
CA ASN A 117 -1.70 2.70 -24.69
C ASN A 117 -2.20 3.48 -23.48
N ALA A 118 -3.41 3.16 -23.01
CA ALA A 118 -3.98 3.85 -21.88
C ALA A 118 -3.15 3.65 -20.60
N PRO A 119 -3.14 4.64 -19.70
CA PRO A 119 -2.60 4.43 -18.36
C PRO A 119 -3.31 3.26 -17.68
N LEU A 120 -2.58 2.49 -16.86
CA LEU A 120 -3.15 1.38 -16.08
C LEU A 120 -4.31 1.85 -15.21
N PHE A 121 -4.08 2.97 -14.53
CA PHE A 121 -5.03 3.64 -13.66
C PHE A 121 -5.35 4.98 -14.33
N GLY A 122 -6.64 5.24 -14.61
CA GLY A 122 -7.07 6.51 -15.18
C GLY A 122 -6.76 7.71 -14.25
N GLU A 123 -7.43 8.85 -14.45
CA GLU A 123 -7.27 9.98 -13.51
C GLU A 123 -7.80 9.66 -12.09
N GLY A 124 -8.56 8.58 -11.93
CA GLY A 124 -9.08 8.08 -10.66
C GLY A 124 -8.18 7.04 -9.97
N SER A 125 -8.43 6.83 -8.67
CA SER A 125 -7.84 5.71 -7.92
C SER A 125 -8.47 4.38 -8.38
N PRO A 126 -7.74 3.24 -8.39
CA PRO A 126 -8.34 1.92 -8.57
C PRO A 126 -9.57 1.77 -7.69
N SER A 127 -10.65 1.29 -8.28
CA SER A 127 -11.93 1.16 -7.60
C SER A 127 -12.52 -0.22 -7.84
N ILE A 128 -13.34 -0.66 -6.89
CA ILE A 128 -14.14 -1.89 -7.02
C ILE A 128 -15.05 -1.84 -8.26
N GLU A 129 -15.40 -0.63 -8.72
CA GLU A 129 -16.18 -0.40 -9.94
C GLU A 129 -15.43 -0.69 -11.25
N ASP A 130 -14.10 -0.82 -11.19
CA ASP A 130 -13.31 -1.27 -12.35
C ASP A 130 -13.47 -2.77 -12.61
N VAL A 131 -13.89 -3.53 -11.60
CA VAL A 131 -14.05 -4.99 -11.65
C VAL A 131 -15.47 -5.33 -12.13
N LYS A 132 -15.57 -5.78 -13.39
CA LYS A 132 -16.82 -6.12 -14.09
C LYS A 132 -16.61 -7.34 -14.98
N GLN A 133 -16.65 -8.51 -14.37
CA GLN A 133 -16.60 -9.79 -15.07
C GLN A 133 -17.72 -9.90 -16.09
N TYR A 134 -17.48 -10.63 -17.18
CA TYR A 134 -18.54 -11.02 -18.10
C TYR A 134 -18.35 -12.44 -18.64
N LYS A 135 -17.51 -12.64 -19.66
CA LYS A 135 -17.40 -13.93 -20.38
C LYS A 135 -16.22 -14.81 -19.94
N VAL A 136 -15.34 -14.32 -19.06
CA VAL A 136 -14.21 -15.06 -18.52
C VAL A 136 -14.62 -15.73 -17.20
N PRO A 137 -14.33 -17.02 -16.96
CA PRO A 137 -14.82 -17.76 -15.80
C PRO A 137 -13.92 -17.61 -14.55
N ASP A 138 -13.55 -16.38 -14.20
CA ASP A 138 -12.55 -16.05 -13.17
C ASP A 138 -13.14 -15.31 -11.95
N CYS A 139 -14.43 -15.56 -11.64
CA CYS A 139 -15.14 -14.87 -10.55
C CYS A 139 -14.40 -14.92 -9.21
N PHE A 140 -13.77 -16.05 -8.87
CA PHE A 140 -12.97 -16.23 -7.65
C PHE A 140 -11.76 -15.28 -7.59
N PHE A 141 -11.14 -15.00 -8.73
CA PHE A 141 -10.01 -14.08 -8.86
C PHE A 141 -10.46 -12.63 -8.74
N LEU A 142 -11.54 -12.26 -9.43
CA LEU A 142 -12.10 -10.91 -9.41
C LEU A 142 -12.77 -10.55 -8.08
N ALA A 143 -13.44 -11.50 -7.43
CA ALA A 143 -13.99 -11.32 -6.08
C ALA A 143 -12.88 -11.08 -5.06
N SER A 144 -11.76 -11.80 -5.17
CA SER A 144 -10.57 -11.61 -4.33
C SER A 144 -9.93 -10.24 -4.56
N LEU A 145 -9.86 -9.80 -5.81
CA LEU A 145 -9.34 -8.48 -6.17
C LEU A 145 -10.22 -7.35 -5.62
N ALA A 146 -11.54 -7.49 -5.75
CA ALA A 146 -12.50 -6.58 -5.17
C ALA A 146 -12.46 -6.58 -3.62
N ALA A 147 -12.13 -7.71 -2.98
CA ALA A 147 -11.94 -7.80 -1.53
C ALA A 147 -10.69 -7.09 -1.03
N ILE A 148 -9.64 -6.99 -1.85
CA ILE A 148 -8.48 -6.14 -1.55
C ILE A 148 -8.88 -4.67 -1.64
N LEU A 149 -9.65 -4.30 -2.67
CA LEU A 149 -10.11 -2.93 -2.91
C LEU A 149 -11.16 -2.41 -1.93
N SER A 150 -11.93 -3.28 -1.28
CA SER A 150 -12.91 -2.87 -0.25
C SER A 150 -12.25 -2.29 0.99
N GLN A 151 -10.94 -2.48 1.14
CA GLN A 151 -10.18 -1.97 2.27
C GLN A 151 -9.62 -0.56 2.02
N PRO A 152 -9.48 0.30 3.06
CA PRO A 152 -9.10 1.72 2.90
C PRO A 152 -7.84 2.00 2.08
N ASP A 153 -6.86 1.12 2.19
CA ASP A 153 -5.52 1.17 1.61
C ASP A 153 -5.33 0.10 0.50
N GLY A 154 -6.43 -0.54 0.09
CA GLY A 154 -6.49 -1.50 -1.01
C GLY A 154 -6.02 -0.93 -2.35
N ALA A 155 -6.44 0.29 -2.67
CA ALA A 155 -6.06 0.94 -3.93
C ALA A 155 -4.54 1.18 -4.06
N SER A 156 -3.89 1.59 -2.95
CA SER A 156 -2.43 1.71 -2.89
C SER A 156 -1.75 0.36 -3.08
N TYR A 157 -2.29 -0.69 -2.45
CA TYR A 157 -1.79 -2.05 -2.63
C TYR A 157 -1.87 -2.51 -4.09
N ILE A 158 -3.03 -2.35 -4.74
CA ILE A 158 -3.20 -2.70 -6.16
C ILE A 158 -2.21 -1.92 -7.02
N ARG A 159 -2.04 -0.60 -6.83
CA ARG A 159 -1.01 0.16 -7.56
C ARG A 159 0.39 -0.43 -7.38
N SER A 160 0.71 -0.95 -6.20
CA SER A 160 2.01 -1.55 -5.92
C SER A 160 2.24 -2.90 -6.56
N MET A 161 1.20 -3.54 -7.12
CA MET A 161 1.33 -4.81 -7.84
C MET A 161 1.75 -4.62 -9.30
N LEU A 162 1.58 -3.42 -9.87
CA LEU A 162 1.82 -3.16 -11.29
C LEU A 162 2.78 -2.00 -11.51
N ARG A 163 3.53 -2.07 -12.61
CA ARG A 163 4.30 -0.95 -13.17
C ARG A 163 4.23 -1.01 -14.69
N GLN A 164 3.59 -0.02 -15.28
CA GLN A 164 3.59 0.21 -16.72
C GLN A 164 4.97 0.69 -17.17
N ASN A 165 5.53 0.01 -18.15
CA ASN A 165 6.83 0.33 -18.74
C ASN A 165 6.66 1.21 -19.97
N ASP A 166 7.74 1.86 -20.41
CA ASP A 166 7.73 2.74 -21.59
C ASP A 166 7.71 1.98 -22.93
N ASP A 167 7.81 0.65 -22.91
CA ASP A 167 7.88 -0.24 -24.08
C ASP A 167 6.53 -0.87 -24.48
N GLY A 168 5.41 -0.35 -23.95
CA GLY A 168 4.08 -0.91 -24.22
C GLY A 168 3.75 -2.17 -23.42
N THR A 169 4.55 -2.52 -22.42
CA THR A 169 4.27 -3.62 -21.48
C THR A 169 3.99 -3.12 -20.07
N THR A 170 3.52 -4.03 -19.22
CA THR A 170 3.38 -3.83 -17.78
C THR A 170 4.04 -4.98 -17.05
N THR A 171 4.87 -4.64 -16.07
CA THR A 171 5.40 -5.59 -15.09
C THR A 171 4.37 -5.77 -13.98
N VAL A 172 4.09 -7.03 -13.64
CA VAL A 172 3.13 -7.43 -12.61
C VAL A 172 3.85 -8.30 -11.57
N ARG A 173 3.56 -8.06 -10.29
CA ARG A 173 3.92 -8.93 -9.18
C ARG A 173 2.71 -9.73 -8.73
N LEU A 174 2.83 -11.04 -8.82
CA LEU A 174 1.93 -12.04 -8.22
C LEU A 174 2.72 -12.84 -7.18
N PHE A 175 2.11 -13.87 -6.59
CA PHE A 175 2.75 -14.73 -5.62
C PHE A 175 2.43 -16.21 -5.89
N ASN A 176 3.38 -17.09 -5.65
CA ASN A 176 3.14 -18.53 -5.69
C ASN A 176 2.26 -18.92 -4.49
N PRO A 177 1.08 -19.53 -4.65
CA PRO A 177 0.18 -19.78 -3.51
C PRO A 177 0.64 -20.91 -2.58
N LYS A 178 1.69 -21.66 -2.94
CA LYS A 178 2.30 -22.69 -2.09
C LYS A 178 3.46 -22.13 -1.27
N THR A 179 4.35 -21.34 -1.89
CA THR A 179 5.54 -20.79 -1.21
C THR A 179 5.36 -19.37 -0.69
N LEU A 180 4.32 -18.66 -1.16
CA LEU A 180 4.07 -17.24 -0.95
C LEU A 180 5.17 -16.31 -1.49
N GLU A 181 6.09 -16.85 -2.29
CA GLU A 181 7.15 -16.06 -2.90
C GLU A 181 6.62 -15.24 -4.08
N PRO A 182 7.09 -13.99 -4.25
CA PRO A 182 6.72 -13.13 -5.36
C PRO A 182 7.20 -13.69 -6.71
N VAL A 183 6.31 -13.64 -7.69
CA VAL A 183 6.55 -13.96 -9.10
C VAL A 183 6.36 -12.70 -9.91
N TYR A 184 7.38 -12.33 -10.69
CA TYR A 184 7.36 -11.15 -11.55
C TYR A 184 7.26 -11.55 -13.01
N VAL A 185 6.27 -11.02 -13.70
CA VAL A 185 6.09 -11.23 -15.15
C VAL A 185 5.82 -9.91 -15.85
N ARG A 186 6.20 -9.83 -17.12
CA ARG A 186 5.89 -8.71 -17.99
C ARG A 186 4.87 -9.17 -19.02
N VAL A 187 3.81 -8.40 -19.21
CA VAL A 187 2.78 -8.68 -20.23
C VAL A 187 2.56 -7.45 -21.10
N GLN A 188 2.22 -7.64 -22.37
CA GLN A 188 1.83 -6.52 -23.24
C GLN A 188 0.57 -5.84 -22.71
N ASN A 189 0.50 -4.52 -22.83
CA ASN A 189 -0.66 -3.72 -22.47
C ASN A 189 -1.81 -3.99 -23.44
N SER A 190 -2.70 -4.91 -23.07
CA SER A 190 -3.78 -5.37 -23.95
C SER A 190 -4.89 -6.03 -23.16
N TYR A 191 -6.08 -6.12 -23.74
CA TYR A 191 -7.22 -6.85 -23.20
C TYR A 191 -7.74 -7.86 -24.23
N ILE A 192 -8.43 -8.90 -23.76
CA ILE A 192 -8.93 -9.97 -24.63
C ILE A 192 -10.28 -9.60 -25.27
N VAL A 193 -10.41 -9.87 -26.56
CA VAL A 193 -11.61 -9.58 -27.36
C VAL A 193 -12.02 -10.77 -28.23
N ASP A 194 -13.32 -10.86 -28.55
CA ASP A 194 -13.90 -11.69 -29.59
C ASP A 194 -14.54 -10.83 -30.70
N GLN A 195 -15.24 -11.46 -31.64
CA GLN A 195 -15.99 -10.77 -32.70
C GLN A 195 -17.10 -9.84 -32.18
N GLN A 196 -17.54 -10.01 -30.93
CA GLN A 196 -18.55 -9.18 -30.27
C GLN A 196 -17.92 -8.08 -29.38
N GLY A 197 -16.58 -8.00 -29.31
CA GLY A 197 -15.83 -7.02 -28.52
C GLY A 197 -15.14 -7.62 -27.30
N SER A 198 -14.94 -6.82 -26.25
CA SER A 198 -14.21 -7.25 -25.06
C SER A 198 -14.92 -8.39 -24.33
N LEU A 199 -14.16 -9.40 -23.87
CA LEU A 199 -14.74 -10.51 -23.13
C LEU A 199 -15.17 -10.13 -21.72
N ASN A 200 -14.49 -9.17 -21.09
CA ASN A 200 -14.89 -8.57 -19.83
C ASN A 200 -15.27 -7.10 -20.04
N LYS A 201 -15.98 -6.52 -19.05
CA LYS A 201 -16.50 -5.15 -19.11
C LYS A 201 -15.76 -4.21 -18.15
N HIS A 202 -14.51 -4.55 -17.84
CA HIS A 202 -13.64 -3.74 -16.99
C HIS A 202 -13.54 -2.29 -17.49
N THR A 203 -13.55 -1.34 -16.55
CA THR A 203 -13.35 0.08 -16.84
C THR A 203 -11.92 0.55 -16.56
N GLY A 204 -11.11 -0.27 -15.89
CA GLY A 204 -9.69 -0.03 -15.69
C GLY A 204 -8.83 -1.07 -16.40
N LEU A 205 -7.89 -0.62 -17.25
CA LEU A 205 -6.95 -1.51 -17.95
C LEU A 205 -6.16 -2.38 -16.97
N TRP A 206 -5.86 -1.87 -15.78
CA TRP A 206 -5.15 -2.62 -14.73
C TRP A 206 -5.80 -3.97 -14.38
N VAL A 207 -7.13 -4.11 -14.49
CA VAL A 207 -7.82 -5.39 -14.21
C VAL A 207 -7.53 -6.39 -15.32
N ASP A 208 -7.71 -5.99 -16.59
CA ASP A 208 -7.40 -6.81 -17.77
C ASP A 208 -5.94 -7.30 -17.73
N ILE A 209 -5.02 -6.43 -17.26
CA ILE A 209 -3.59 -6.76 -17.14
C ILE A 209 -3.30 -7.77 -16.03
N LEU A 210 -3.97 -7.67 -14.88
CA LEU A 210 -3.82 -8.65 -13.80
C LEU A 210 -4.34 -10.03 -14.19
N GLU A 211 -5.55 -10.11 -14.79
CA GLU A 211 -6.07 -11.38 -15.33
C GLU A 211 -5.08 -11.98 -16.33
N LYS A 212 -4.57 -11.15 -17.26
CA LYS A 212 -3.65 -11.59 -18.31
C LYS A 212 -2.34 -12.11 -17.72
N ALA A 213 -1.77 -11.40 -16.75
CA ALA A 213 -0.55 -11.83 -16.06
C ALA A 213 -0.77 -13.14 -15.31
N ALA A 214 -1.89 -13.27 -14.58
CA ALA A 214 -2.22 -14.49 -13.86
C ALA A 214 -2.42 -15.68 -14.80
N ALA A 215 -3.17 -15.50 -15.88
CA ALA A 215 -3.40 -16.54 -16.89
C ALA A 215 -2.14 -16.96 -17.65
N SER A 216 -1.09 -16.12 -17.66
CA SER A 216 0.19 -16.44 -18.29
C SER A 216 1.09 -17.33 -17.43
N VAL A 217 0.75 -17.52 -16.15
CA VAL A 217 1.49 -18.34 -15.19
C VAL A 217 0.54 -19.40 -14.60
N PRO A 218 0.11 -20.39 -15.41
CA PRO A 218 -0.92 -21.35 -15.04
C PRO A 218 -0.54 -22.22 -13.82
N GLU A 219 0.74 -22.34 -13.51
CA GLU A 219 1.27 -23.07 -12.36
C GLU A 219 0.79 -22.47 -11.04
N LEU A 220 0.46 -21.17 -11.02
CA LEU A 220 -0.17 -20.51 -9.87
C LEU A 220 -1.51 -21.15 -9.51
N PHE A 221 -2.23 -21.70 -10.49
CA PHE A 221 -3.52 -22.35 -10.28
C PHE A 221 -3.43 -23.89 -10.32
N GLY A 222 -2.21 -24.44 -10.30
CA GLY A 222 -2.00 -25.89 -10.47
C GLY A 222 -2.36 -26.41 -11.86
N ASN A 223 -2.35 -25.53 -12.87
CA ASN A 223 -2.66 -25.83 -14.26
C ASN A 223 -1.38 -25.78 -15.12
N THR A 224 -1.43 -26.28 -16.36
CA THR A 224 -0.30 -26.21 -17.31
C THR A 224 -0.62 -25.40 -18.57
N ASN A 225 -1.89 -25.04 -18.79
CA ASN A 225 -2.32 -24.29 -19.95
C ASN A 225 -2.37 -22.76 -19.69
N PRO A 226 -1.43 -21.99 -20.25
CA PRO A 226 -1.36 -20.54 -20.04
C PRO A 226 -2.36 -19.80 -20.92
N SER A 227 -3.65 -19.87 -20.60
CA SER A 227 -4.71 -19.10 -21.26
C SER A 227 -5.82 -18.74 -20.27
N MET A 228 -6.58 -17.68 -20.57
CA MET A 228 -7.72 -17.28 -19.72
C MET A 228 -8.74 -18.42 -19.55
N SER A 229 -8.98 -19.20 -20.61
CA SER A 229 -9.97 -20.29 -20.60
C SER A 229 -9.45 -21.57 -19.93
N GLY A 230 -8.13 -21.71 -19.78
CA GLY A 230 -7.48 -22.85 -19.12
C GLY A 230 -7.13 -22.52 -17.67
N ALA A 231 -6.21 -21.58 -17.48
CA ALA A 231 -5.62 -21.24 -16.19
C ALA A 231 -6.64 -20.72 -15.17
N LEU A 232 -7.59 -19.88 -15.60
CA LEU A 232 -8.56 -19.25 -14.72
C LEU A 232 -9.88 -20.03 -14.59
N LYS A 233 -9.94 -21.28 -15.09
CA LYS A 233 -11.16 -22.09 -14.99
C LYS A 233 -11.19 -22.86 -13.67
N GLY A 234 -12.19 -22.59 -12.82
CA GLY A 234 -12.50 -23.40 -11.64
C GLY A 234 -11.48 -23.29 -10.50
N GLY A 235 -10.99 -22.08 -10.22
CA GLY A 235 -10.12 -21.81 -9.07
C GLY A 235 -10.90 -21.53 -7.77
N SER A 236 -10.16 -21.38 -6.67
CA SER A 236 -10.71 -21.05 -5.35
C SER A 236 -10.26 -19.67 -4.87
N GLU A 237 -11.09 -19.02 -4.07
CA GLU A 237 -10.84 -17.69 -3.52
C GLU A 237 -9.60 -17.69 -2.62
N SER A 238 -9.38 -18.76 -1.85
CA SER A 238 -8.15 -18.95 -1.05
C SER A 238 -6.90 -18.91 -1.92
N THR A 239 -6.94 -19.56 -3.08
CA THR A 239 -5.81 -19.55 -4.03
C THR A 239 -5.60 -18.17 -4.63
N ALA A 240 -6.67 -17.50 -5.07
CA ALA A 240 -6.59 -16.15 -5.63
C ALA A 240 -6.09 -15.12 -4.62
N LEU A 241 -6.58 -15.15 -3.38
CA LEU A 241 -6.09 -14.26 -2.31
C LEU A 241 -4.60 -14.47 -2.08
N LYS A 242 -4.11 -15.71 -1.99
CA LYS A 242 -2.67 -15.99 -1.87
C LYS A 242 -1.87 -15.44 -3.05
N ILE A 243 -2.34 -15.68 -4.28
CA ILE A 243 -1.68 -15.19 -5.51
C ILE A 243 -1.60 -13.67 -5.57
N LEU A 244 -2.66 -12.98 -5.13
CA LEU A 244 -2.72 -11.52 -5.19
C LEU A 244 -1.96 -10.87 -4.03
N THR A 245 -1.89 -11.53 -2.87
CA THR A 245 -1.44 -10.89 -1.62
C THR A 245 -0.07 -11.33 -1.13
N GLY A 246 0.35 -12.57 -1.43
CA GLY A 246 1.50 -13.22 -0.79
C GLY A 246 1.24 -13.55 0.68
N CYS A 247 -0.01 -13.53 1.13
CA CYS A 247 -0.41 -13.83 2.50
C CYS A 247 -1.16 -15.17 2.56
N ASN A 248 -1.12 -15.82 3.72
CA ASN A 248 -1.98 -16.96 3.99
C ASN A 248 -3.46 -16.56 3.92
N ALA A 249 -4.29 -17.53 3.54
CA ALA A 249 -5.74 -17.39 3.52
C ALA A 249 -6.38 -18.52 4.33
N LYS A 250 -7.40 -18.19 5.12
CA LYS A 250 -8.17 -19.14 5.93
C LYS A 250 -9.60 -19.21 5.40
N GLU A 251 -10.04 -20.41 5.07
CA GLU A 251 -11.41 -20.70 4.67
C GLU A 251 -12.17 -21.25 5.88
N GLU A 252 -13.38 -20.73 6.10
CA GLU A 252 -14.32 -21.17 7.11
C GLU A 252 -15.56 -21.70 6.41
N TYR A 253 -15.97 -22.92 6.73
CA TYR A 253 -17.19 -23.51 6.21
C TYR A 253 -18.38 -23.08 7.04
N ILE A 254 -19.47 -22.76 6.34
CA ILE A 254 -20.74 -22.43 6.96
C ILE A 254 -21.49 -23.75 7.13
N ASN A 255 -21.43 -24.33 8.33
CA ASN A 255 -22.20 -25.53 8.60
C ASN A 255 -23.67 -25.17 8.79
N TYR A 256 -24.53 -25.67 7.90
CA TYR A 256 -25.97 -25.59 8.07
C TYR A 256 -26.50 -27.02 8.14
N ASP A 257 -26.42 -27.63 9.31
CA ASP A 257 -27.13 -28.87 9.58
C ASP A 257 -28.64 -28.57 9.49
N LYS A 258 -29.24 -28.96 8.37
CA LYS A 258 -30.62 -28.62 7.98
C LYS A 258 -31.68 -29.22 8.91
N PHE A 259 -31.30 -30.02 9.91
CA PHE A 259 -32.24 -30.86 10.65
C PHE A 259 -32.00 -30.82 12.16
N PHE A 260 -33.08 -30.66 12.91
CA PHE A 260 -33.09 -30.74 14.36
C PHE A 260 -33.09 -32.19 14.82
N ALA A 261 -32.42 -32.49 15.93
CA ALA A 261 -32.36 -33.84 16.48
C ALA A 261 -33.75 -34.45 16.81
N TRP A 262 -34.77 -33.61 17.01
CA TRP A 262 -36.16 -34.06 17.23
C TRP A 262 -36.92 -34.38 15.92
N ASP A 263 -36.45 -33.89 14.77
CA ASP A 263 -37.06 -34.12 13.46
C ASP A 263 -36.54 -35.44 12.86
N ILE A 264 -36.91 -36.55 13.49
CA ILE A 264 -36.33 -37.88 13.25
C ILE A 264 -36.39 -38.29 11.78
N GLY A 265 -37.52 -38.04 11.11
CA GLY A 265 -37.72 -38.40 9.71
C GLY A 265 -36.72 -37.76 8.74
N ASN A 266 -36.27 -36.54 9.05
CA ASN A 266 -35.29 -35.83 8.23
C ASN A 266 -33.85 -35.95 8.76
N PHE A 267 -33.67 -35.92 10.09
CA PHE A 267 -32.36 -35.98 10.73
C PHE A 267 -31.68 -37.35 10.58
N PHE A 268 -32.47 -38.42 10.52
CA PHE A 268 -32.02 -39.80 10.34
C PHE A 268 -32.47 -40.41 9.00
N ALA A 269 -32.72 -39.59 7.98
CA ALA A 269 -33.35 -40.05 6.74
C ALA A 269 -32.63 -41.25 6.09
N ASP A 270 -31.30 -41.21 6.03
CA ASP A 270 -30.47 -42.27 5.42
C ASP A 270 -30.32 -43.48 6.35
N GLU A 271 -30.34 -43.24 7.67
CA GLU A 271 -30.10 -44.23 8.72
C GLU A 271 -31.36 -45.06 9.03
N LEU A 272 -32.56 -44.46 8.95
CA LEU A 272 -33.84 -45.14 9.25
C LEU A 272 -34.11 -46.34 8.32
N GLU A 273 -33.75 -46.25 7.04
CA GLU A 273 -33.89 -47.36 6.09
C GLU A 273 -32.97 -48.53 6.47
N GLN A 274 -31.73 -48.23 6.86
CA GLN A 274 -30.71 -49.21 7.24
C GLN A 274 -31.03 -49.86 8.60
N LEU A 275 -31.49 -49.07 9.57
CA LEU A 275 -31.92 -49.56 10.88
C LEU A 275 -33.05 -50.58 10.77
N THR A 276 -33.99 -50.37 9.85
CA THR A 276 -35.09 -51.31 9.62
C THR A 276 -34.57 -52.69 9.20
N VAL A 277 -33.58 -52.73 8.31
CA VAL A 277 -32.94 -53.97 7.83
C VAL A 277 -32.14 -54.64 8.94
N LEU A 278 -31.33 -53.87 9.67
CA LEU A 278 -30.50 -54.37 10.77
C LEU A 278 -31.36 -54.92 11.92
N ASN A 279 -32.47 -54.26 12.25
CA ASN A 279 -33.40 -54.72 13.28
C ASN A 279 -34.15 -56.00 12.87
N GLN A 280 -34.48 -56.16 11.57
CA GLN A 280 -35.02 -57.43 11.05
C GLN A 280 -34.01 -58.56 11.13
N GLN A 281 -32.75 -58.30 10.78
CA GLN A 281 -31.64 -59.27 10.91
C GLN A 281 -31.40 -59.65 12.38
N LYS A 282 -31.41 -58.66 13.28
CA LYS A 282 -31.31 -58.86 14.73
C LYS A 282 -32.41 -59.79 15.25
N LYS A 283 -33.65 -59.60 14.79
CA LYS A 283 -34.80 -60.43 15.18
C LYS A 283 -34.66 -61.88 14.69
N ILE A 284 -34.20 -62.09 13.44
CA ILE A 284 -33.93 -63.42 12.89
C ILE A 284 -32.81 -64.12 13.66
N MET A 285 -31.70 -63.42 13.93
CA MET A 285 -30.58 -63.95 14.70
C MET A 285 -30.98 -64.29 16.15
N GLN A 286 -31.88 -63.51 16.75
CA GLN A 286 -32.39 -63.76 18.10
C GLN A 286 -33.30 -65.01 18.16
N GLU A 287 -34.09 -65.25 17.11
CA GLU A 287 -34.92 -66.45 16.96
C GLU A 287 -34.09 -67.72 16.67
N GLU A 288 -32.91 -67.59 16.05
CA GLU A 288 -32.06 -68.72 15.65
C GLU A 288 -30.90 -69.07 16.63
N LEU A 289 -30.29 -68.08 17.30
CA LEU A 289 -29.00 -68.25 18.03
C LEU A 289 -29.04 -67.85 19.51
N GLY A 290 -30.14 -67.27 20.00
CA GLY A 290 -30.29 -66.83 21.39
C GLY A 290 -29.59 -65.50 21.71
N ALA A 291 -29.87 -64.93 22.88
CA ALA A 291 -29.54 -63.54 23.23
C ALA A 291 -28.03 -63.22 23.37
N GLU A 292 -27.15 -64.23 23.44
CA GLU A 292 -25.71 -64.03 23.70
C GLU A 292 -24.91 -63.49 22.49
N HIS A 293 -25.50 -63.43 21.29
CA HIS A 293 -24.83 -62.97 20.05
C HIS A 293 -25.23 -61.53 19.61
N GLN A 294 -25.82 -60.74 20.52
CA GLN A 294 -26.37 -59.40 20.24
C GLN A 294 -25.31 -58.28 20.16
N SER A 295 -24.18 -58.42 20.86
CA SER A 295 -23.16 -57.37 21.02
C SER A 295 -22.59 -56.82 19.70
N GLY A 296 -22.42 -57.66 18.67
CA GLY A 296 -21.86 -57.21 17.39
C GLY A 296 -22.81 -56.35 16.54
N THR A 297 -24.14 -56.51 16.68
CA THR A 297 -25.12 -55.69 15.92
C THR A 297 -25.31 -54.33 16.57
N ASP A 298 -25.26 -54.27 17.91
CA ASP A 298 -25.37 -53.02 18.66
C ASP A 298 -24.14 -52.13 18.47
N GLU A 299 -22.94 -52.72 18.32
CA GLU A 299 -21.72 -52.00 17.94
C GLU A 299 -21.83 -51.37 16.54
N ILE A 300 -22.36 -52.12 15.55
CA ILE A 300 -22.57 -51.61 14.17
C ILE A 300 -23.58 -50.45 14.15
N ILE A 301 -24.69 -50.58 14.89
CA ILE A 301 -25.70 -49.51 15.00
C ILE A 301 -25.09 -48.26 15.64
N THR A 302 -24.28 -48.44 16.68
CA THR A 302 -23.61 -47.32 17.38
C THR A 302 -22.59 -46.62 16.47
N GLU A 303 -21.81 -47.38 15.71
CA GLU A 303 -20.85 -46.83 14.75
C GLU A 303 -21.55 -46.06 13.62
N MET A 304 -22.63 -46.61 13.07
CA MET A 304 -23.46 -45.95 12.06
C MET A 304 -24.07 -44.64 12.56
N LEU A 305 -24.58 -44.61 13.79
CA LEU A 305 -25.21 -43.42 14.38
C LEU A 305 -24.21 -42.44 15.01
N SER A 306 -22.92 -42.76 15.05
CA SER A 306 -21.89 -42.01 15.78
C SER A 306 -21.89 -40.50 15.49
N THR A 307 -22.06 -40.10 14.23
CA THR A 307 -22.10 -38.68 13.84
C THR A 307 -23.36 -37.97 14.34
N ARG A 308 -24.49 -38.69 14.40
CA ARG A 308 -25.77 -38.18 14.89
C ARG A 308 -25.83 -38.12 16.42
N ILE A 309 -25.23 -39.10 17.09
CA ILE A 309 -25.11 -39.15 18.55
C ILE A 309 -24.37 -37.94 19.08
N ARG A 310 -23.34 -37.42 18.36
CA ARG A 310 -22.65 -36.18 18.73
C ARG A 310 -23.58 -34.98 18.89
N ALA A 311 -24.64 -34.86 18.08
CA ALA A 311 -25.61 -33.78 18.24
C ALA A 311 -26.42 -33.92 19.54
N PHE A 312 -26.63 -35.15 20.03
CA PHE A 312 -27.26 -35.42 21.32
C PHE A 312 -26.29 -35.20 22.49
N GLU A 313 -24.98 -35.36 22.31
CA GLU A 313 -23.96 -35.12 23.34
C GLU A 313 -23.99 -33.68 23.86
N GLU A 314 -24.24 -32.69 22.99
CA GLU A 314 -24.36 -31.30 23.39
C GLU A 314 -25.61 -31.00 24.23
N ILE A 315 -26.66 -31.82 24.09
CA ILE A 315 -27.98 -31.60 24.70
C ILE A 315 -28.11 -32.40 25.99
N PHE A 316 -27.63 -33.64 26.00
CA PHE A 316 -27.83 -34.61 27.08
C PHE A 316 -26.53 -35.02 27.78
N GLY A 317 -25.36 -34.58 27.30
CA GLY A 317 -24.06 -35.03 27.80
C GLY A 317 -23.63 -36.39 27.22
N GLN A 318 -22.35 -36.71 27.32
CA GLN A 318 -21.76 -37.91 26.70
C GLN A 318 -22.31 -39.24 27.25
N GLU A 319 -22.69 -39.29 28.52
CA GLU A 319 -23.16 -40.53 29.17
C GLU A 319 -24.57 -40.92 28.71
N ASP A 320 -25.45 -39.95 28.45
CA ASP A 320 -26.87 -40.20 28.15
C ASP A 320 -27.24 -40.03 26.66
N ALA A 321 -26.36 -39.48 25.84
CA ALA A 321 -26.65 -39.12 24.44
C ALA A 321 -27.04 -40.32 23.57
N GLN A 322 -26.27 -41.42 23.66
CA GLN A 322 -26.55 -42.62 22.88
C GLN A 322 -27.89 -43.25 23.26
N GLU A 323 -28.16 -43.39 24.55
CA GLU A 323 -29.40 -43.98 25.05
C GLU A 323 -30.62 -43.16 24.63
N ASN A 324 -30.57 -41.83 24.80
CA ASN A 324 -31.66 -40.94 24.42
C ASN A 324 -31.90 -40.90 22.90
N CYS A 325 -30.83 -40.93 22.11
CA CYS A 325 -30.90 -41.01 20.65
C CYS A 325 -31.64 -42.28 20.19
N LEU A 326 -31.24 -43.44 20.69
CA LEU A 326 -31.86 -44.73 20.34
C LEU A 326 -33.32 -44.79 20.79
N LYS A 327 -33.62 -44.40 22.03
CA LYS A 327 -35.01 -44.34 22.55
C LYS A 327 -35.93 -43.51 21.66
N LEU A 328 -35.43 -42.38 21.17
CA LEU A 328 -36.23 -41.48 20.35
C LEU A 328 -36.47 -42.04 18.94
N ILE A 329 -35.47 -42.70 18.34
CA ILE A 329 -35.60 -43.39 17.05
C ILE A 329 -36.59 -44.55 17.15
N ASP A 330 -36.49 -45.37 18.19
CA ASP A 330 -37.38 -46.50 18.42
C ASP A 330 -38.82 -46.02 18.59
N PHE A 331 -39.03 -44.98 19.41
CA PHE A 331 -40.34 -44.38 19.62
C PHE A 331 -40.95 -43.82 18.33
N TYR A 332 -40.17 -43.10 17.53
CA TYR A 332 -40.62 -42.61 16.23
C TYR A 332 -41.01 -43.76 15.30
N SER A 333 -40.20 -44.82 15.26
CA SER A 333 -40.45 -45.98 14.38
C SER A 333 -41.75 -46.71 14.76
N GLU A 334 -42.04 -46.84 16.06
CA GLU A 334 -43.29 -47.44 16.56
C GLU A 334 -44.53 -46.57 16.31
N ASN A 335 -44.37 -45.25 16.26
CA ASN A 335 -45.47 -44.27 16.16
C ASN A 335 -45.48 -43.49 14.84
N LYS A 336 -44.78 -43.98 13.81
CA LYS A 336 -44.46 -43.24 12.58
C LYS A 336 -45.67 -42.63 11.90
N GLU A 337 -46.74 -43.40 11.69
CA GLU A 337 -47.95 -42.91 10.99
C GLU A 337 -48.57 -41.70 11.72
N GLU A 338 -48.68 -41.78 13.05
CA GLU A 338 -49.29 -40.73 13.85
C GLU A 338 -48.35 -39.52 14.01
N TRP A 339 -47.05 -39.77 14.16
CA TRP A 339 -46.02 -38.74 14.20
C TRP A 339 -46.03 -37.89 12.92
N GLU A 340 -45.99 -38.53 11.74
CA GLU A 340 -46.03 -37.86 10.44
C GLU A 340 -47.37 -37.14 10.18
N ARG A 341 -48.48 -37.70 10.68
CA ARG A 341 -49.80 -37.07 10.63
C ARG A 341 -49.81 -35.75 11.41
N ILE A 342 -49.22 -35.70 12.60
CA ILE A 342 -49.12 -34.47 13.40
C ILE A 342 -48.13 -33.51 12.76
N TYR A 343 -46.96 -34.01 12.34
CA TYR A 343 -45.90 -33.22 11.72
C TYR A 343 -46.38 -32.44 10.50
N SER A 344 -47.16 -33.08 9.62
CA SER A 344 -47.67 -32.47 8.38
C SER A 344 -48.79 -31.43 8.58
N GLN A 345 -49.39 -31.35 9.78
CA GLN A 345 -50.47 -30.40 10.07
C GLN A 345 -49.99 -28.98 10.35
N TYR A 346 -48.71 -28.82 10.72
CA TYR A 346 -48.16 -27.53 11.16
C TYR A 346 -47.01 -27.08 10.25
N ALA A 347 -46.91 -25.77 10.07
CA ALA A 347 -45.95 -25.16 9.15
C ALA A 347 -44.58 -24.92 9.77
N ASN A 348 -44.49 -24.64 11.08
CA ASN A 348 -43.24 -24.34 11.76
C ASN A 348 -42.83 -25.44 12.76
N GLY A 349 -41.51 -25.58 12.98
CA GLY A 349 -40.94 -26.64 13.81
C GLY A 349 -41.36 -26.56 15.28
N GLN A 350 -41.51 -25.35 15.81
CA GLN A 350 -41.94 -25.14 17.19
C GLN A 350 -43.33 -25.74 17.44
N GLN A 351 -44.31 -25.40 16.60
CA GLN A 351 -45.67 -25.93 16.69
C GLN A 351 -45.69 -27.45 16.49
N ARG A 352 -44.88 -27.97 15.54
CA ARG A 352 -44.76 -29.42 15.34
C ARG A 352 -44.34 -30.11 16.64
N LEU A 353 -43.27 -29.63 17.28
CA LEU A 353 -42.77 -30.24 18.51
C LEU A 353 -43.73 -30.03 19.70
N GLU A 354 -44.34 -28.85 19.86
CA GLU A 354 -45.37 -28.59 20.88
C GLU A 354 -46.54 -29.57 20.76
N HIS A 355 -47.04 -29.79 19.55
CA HIS A 355 -48.17 -30.68 19.31
C HIS A 355 -47.81 -32.16 19.41
N LEU A 356 -46.58 -32.55 19.05
CA LEU A 356 -46.07 -33.90 19.31
C LEU A 356 -46.01 -34.17 20.82
N ILE A 357 -45.44 -33.24 21.60
CA ILE A 357 -45.38 -33.34 23.07
C ILE A 357 -46.80 -33.40 23.66
N ALA A 358 -47.71 -32.51 23.22
CA ALA A 358 -49.07 -32.45 23.73
C ALA A 358 -49.91 -33.72 23.38
N HIS A 359 -49.67 -34.33 22.23
CA HIS A 359 -50.37 -35.55 21.82
C HIS A 359 -49.85 -36.77 22.61
N PHE A 360 -48.53 -37.01 22.60
CA PHE A 360 -47.97 -38.21 23.19
C PHE A 360 -47.92 -38.20 24.73
N SER A 361 -48.07 -37.02 25.36
CA SER A 361 -48.19 -36.89 26.82
C SER A 361 -49.52 -37.39 27.40
N GLN A 362 -50.49 -37.78 26.56
CA GLN A 362 -51.76 -38.34 27.01
C GLN A 362 -51.66 -39.78 27.53
N ASP A 363 -50.59 -40.51 27.17
CA ASP A 363 -50.29 -41.84 27.69
C ASP A 363 -49.11 -41.78 28.67
N GLU A 364 -49.35 -42.14 29.94
CA GLU A 364 -48.34 -42.14 31.00
C GLU A 364 -47.13 -43.05 30.69
N LYS A 365 -47.26 -44.02 29.78
CA LYS A 365 -46.16 -44.88 29.35
C LYS A 365 -45.06 -44.12 28.59
N ASN A 366 -45.37 -42.97 28.02
CA ASN A 366 -44.45 -42.20 27.17
C ASN A 366 -43.58 -41.20 27.96
N ILE A 367 -43.65 -41.20 29.30
CA ILE A 367 -43.06 -40.16 30.15
C ILE A 367 -41.56 -39.90 29.88
N GLN A 368 -40.78 -40.95 29.58
CA GLN A 368 -39.35 -40.82 29.30
C GLN A 368 -39.09 -40.13 27.96
N ILE A 369 -39.88 -40.44 26.93
CA ILE A 369 -39.76 -39.81 25.61
C ILE A 369 -40.23 -38.36 25.66
N ILE A 370 -41.26 -38.07 26.44
CA ILE A 370 -41.73 -36.70 26.65
C ILE A 370 -40.66 -35.86 27.34
N ASP A 371 -39.91 -36.38 28.32
CA ASP A 371 -38.77 -35.65 28.93
C ASP A 371 -37.67 -35.35 27.89
N ILE A 372 -37.35 -36.32 27.02
CA ILE A 372 -36.40 -36.12 25.91
C ILE A 372 -36.90 -35.02 24.96
N LEU A 373 -38.16 -35.08 24.53
CA LEU A 373 -38.76 -34.10 23.62
C LEU A 373 -38.88 -32.71 24.25
N GLN A 374 -39.19 -32.62 25.54
CA GLN A 374 -39.22 -31.35 26.28
C GLN A 374 -37.83 -30.73 26.40
N LYS A 375 -36.79 -31.54 26.67
CA LYS A 375 -35.40 -31.06 26.67
C LYS A 375 -34.97 -30.57 25.29
N LEU A 376 -35.32 -31.30 24.23
CA LEU A 376 -35.11 -30.86 22.84
C LEU A 376 -35.87 -29.56 22.55
N PHE A 377 -37.11 -29.44 23.01
CA PHE A 377 -37.91 -28.23 22.86
C PHE A 377 -37.23 -27.04 23.53
N ILE A 378 -36.83 -27.18 24.78
CA ILE A 378 -36.12 -26.13 25.53
C ILE A 378 -34.82 -25.75 24.80
N TYR A 379 -34.01 -26.74 24.41
CA TYR A 379 -32.72 -26.49 23.77
C TYR A 379 -32.84 -25.70 22.45
N TYR A 380 -33.81 -26.05 21.61
CA TYR A 380 -33.99 -25.43 20.29
C TYR A 380 -34.84 -24.16 20.30
N HIS A 381 -35.96 -24.17 21.05
CA HIS A 381 -37.00 -23.16 20.94
C HIS A 381 -37.02 -22.15 22.08
N GLU A 382 -36.30 -22.32 23.19
CA GLU A 382 -36.17 -21.24 24.18
C GLU A 382 -35.01 -20.30 23.84
N ASP A 383 -35.14 -19.03 24.26
CA ASP A 383 -34.10 -18.02 24.12
C ASP A 383 -32.87 -18.42 24.95
N VAL A 384 -31.74 -18.64 24.29
CA VAL A 384 -30.44 -18.85 24.96
C VAL A 384 -29.99 -17.56 25.61
N GLU A 385 -30.19 -16.47 24.87
CA GLU A 385 -30.09 -15.09 25.29
C GLU A 385 -31.22 -14.34 24.59
N LYS A 386 -31.54 -13.14 25.06
CA LYS A 386 -32.64 -12.34 24.48
C LYS A 386 -32.46 -12.15 22.97
N GLY A 387 -33.35 -12.72 22.17
CA GLY A 387 -33.29 -12.65 20.70
C GLY A 387 -32.31 -13.64 20.05
N VAL A 388 -31.88 -14.68 20.78
CA VAL A 388 -31.01 -15.75 20.28
C VAL A 388 -31.69 -17.10 20.48
N ARG A 389 -32.03 -17.80 19.39
CA ARG A 389 -32.71 -19.10 19.41
C ARG A 389 -32.05 -20.06 18.42
N ARG A 390 -31.98 -21.35 18.76
CA ARG A 390 -31.33 -22.38 17.93
C ARG A 390 -32.24 -22.97 16.86
N ASP A 391 -33.50 -22.56 16.82
CA ASP A 391 -34.46 -22.99 15.82
C ASP A 391 -34.44 -22.08 14.57
N ASN A 392 -35.06 -22.57 13.50
CA ASN A 392 -35.06 -21.88 12.22
C ASN A 392 -36.17 -20.82 12.19
N GLN A 393 -35.82 -19.60 12.59
CA GLN A 393 -36.68 -18.43 12.52
C GLN A 393 -36.74 -17.83 11.10
N GLU A 394 -37.83 -17.14 10.79
CA GLU A 394 -37.99 -16.45 9.50
C GLU A 394 -36.90 -15.38 9.29
N ILE A 395 -36.56 -15.15 8.01
CA ILE A 395 -35.70 -14.03 7.61
C ILE A 395 -36.28 -12.71 8.12
N PHE A 396 -35.42 -11.77 8.52
CA PHE A 396 -35.84 -10.47 9.09
C PHE A 396 -36.66 -10.53 10.40
N SER A 397 -36.65 -11.64 11.12
CA SER A 397 -37.18 -11.74 12.50
C SER A 397 -36.30 -11.01 13.53
N GLY A 398 -35.03 -10.79 13.21
CA GLY A 398 -34.02 -10.27 14.14
C GLY A 398 -33.65 -11.26 15.25
N ILE A 399 -34.05 -12.53 15.11
CA ILE A 399 -33.65 -13.63 15.98
C ILE A 399 -32.68 -14.52 15.20
N TYR A 400 -31.53 -14.81 15.80
CA TYR A 400 -30.45 -15.55 15.16
C TYR A 400 -29.98 -16.71 16.03
N SER A 401 -29.44 -17.75 15.43
CA SER A 401 -28.79 -18.83 16.17
C SER A 401 -27.42 -18.40 16.70
N PRO A 402 -26.89 -19.07 17.75
CA PRO A 402 -25.52 -18.85 18.20
C PRO A 402 -24.48 -19.00 17.07
N GLU A 403 -24.69 -19.95 16.17
CA GLU A 403 -23.81 -20.25 15.03
C GLU A 403 -23.89 -19.13 13.97
N GLU A 404 -25.09 -18.67 13.62
CA GLU A 404 -25.29 -17.53 12.73
C GLU A 404 -24.61 -16.27 13.28
N LEU A 405 -24.78 -15.97 14.57
CA LEU A 405 -24.14 -14.83 15.22
C LEU A 405 -22.63 -14.97 15.32
N SER A 406 -22.12 -16.18 15.53
CA SER A 406 -20.69 -16.46 15.53
C SER A 406 -20.07 -16.10 14.17
N ILE A 407 -20.71 -16.51 13.07
CA ILE A 407 -20.29 -16.15 11.71
C ILE A 407 -20.30 -14.63 11.51
N PHE A 408 -21.39 -13.95 11.89
CA PHE A 408 -21.49 -12.50 11.76
C PHE A 408 -20.39 -11.77 12.54
N ASN A 409 -20.16 -12.17 13.79
CA ASN A 409 -19.18 -11.57 14.68
C ASN A 409 -17.75 -11.83 14.21
N ASP A 410 -17.46 -13.03 13.69
CA ASP A 410 -16.16 -13.35 13.12
C ASP A 410 -15.87 -12.51 11.86
N ILE A 411 -16.82 -12.43 10.92
CA ILE A 411 -16.70 -11.58 9.73
C ILE A 411 -16.46 -10.11 10.14
N LYS A 412 -17.26 -9.59 11.08
CA LYS A 412 -17.12 -8.21 11.60
C LYS A 412 -15.73 -7.96 12.19
N LEU A 413 -15.21 -8.93 12.95
CA LEU A 413 -13.90 -8.84 13.59
C LEU A 413 -12.76 -8.92 12.56
N LYS A 414 -12.87 -9.78 11.55
CA LYS A 414 -11.89 -9.90 10.45
C LYS A 414 -11.83 -8.61 9.61
N ILE A 415 -12.99 -8.01 9.29
CA ILE A 415 -13.06 -6.71 8.62
C ILE A 415 -12.39 -5.62 9.47
N ALA A 416 -12.69 -5.57 10.77
CA ALA A 416 -12.07 -4.59 11.68
C ALA A 416 -10.55 -4.74 11.80
N LYS A 417 -10.01 -5.94 11.61
CA LYS A 417 -8.56 -6.22 11.54
C LYS A 417 -7.92 -5.84 10.19
N GLY A 418 -8.73 -5.42 9.22
CA GLY A 418 -8.30 -5.09 7.87
C GLY A 418 -8.00 -6.33 7.00
N GLU A 419 -8.65 -7.45 7.27
CA GLU A 419 -8.59 -8.62 6.39
C GLU A 419 -9.46 -8.40 5.14
N SER A 420 -9.05 -8.94 3.99
CA SER A 420 -9.89 -9.02 2.78
C SER A 420 -10.70 -10.31 2.81
N LEU A 421 -12.00 -10.23 2.55
CA LEU A 421 -12.91 -11.38 2.64
C LEU A 421 -13.69 -11.65 1.35
N THR A 422 -13.88 -12.92 1.06
CA THR A 422 -14.70 -13.44 -0.05
C THR A 422 -15.63 -14.53 0.46
N ALA A 423 -16.67 -14.85 -0.30
CA ALA A 423 -17.62 -15.92 0.01
C ALA A 423 -17.95 -16.76 -1.21
N GLY A 424 -17.95 -18.08 -1.03
CA GLY A 424 -18.22 -19.07 -2.06
C GLY A 424 -19.61 -19.66 -1.92
N THR A 425 -20.24 -19.96 -3.06
CA THR A 425 -21.57 -20.58 -3.14
C THR A 425 -21.46 -22.03 -3.60
N PRO A 426 -22.39 -22.91 -3.17
CA PRO A 426 -22.35 -24.33 -3.53
C PRO A 426 -22.51 -24.55 -5.03
N GLN A 427 -22.18 -25.75 -5.52
CA GLN A 427 -22.24 -26.10 -6.95
C GLN A 427 -23.64 -25.88 -7.58
N ARG A 428 -24.70 -26.06 -6.80
CA ARG A 428 -26.10 -25.82 -7.21
C ARG A 428 -26.95 -25.41 -6.02
N TYR A 429 -28.06 -24.73 -6.31
CA TYR A 429 -29.14 -24.52 -5.36
C TYR A 429 -30.27 -25.52 -5.61
N ASP A 430 -30.94 -25.94 -4.53
CA ASP A 430 -32.11 -26.82 -4.61
C ASP A 430 -33.39 -26.07 -5.04
N GLU A 431 -33.34 -24.74 -5.02
CA GLU A 431 -34.44 -23.84 -5.35
C GLU A 431 -33.98 -22.65 -6.22
N LYS A 432 -34.94 -21.84 -6.68
CA LYS A 432 -34.61 -20.59 -7.38
C LYS A 432 -34.26 -19.51 -6.36
N VAL A 433 -33.07 -18.91 -6.53
CA VAL A 433 -32.50 -17.97 -5.56
C VAL A 433 -32.26 -16.61 -6.26
N PRO A 434 -33.22 -15.67 -6.23
CA PRO A 434 -33.11 -14.40 -6.95
C PRO A 434 -31.88 -13.59 -6.52
N GLY A 435 -31.13 -13.05 -7.49
CA GLY A 435 -29.98 -12.17 -7.26
C GLY A 435 -28.69 -12.88 -6.82
N LEU A 436 -28.73 -14.18 -6.52
CA LEU A 436 -27.55 -14.99 -6.22
C LEU A 436 -27.32 -16.03 -7.32
N ARG A 437 -26.12 -16.62 -7.32
CA ARG A 437 -25.67 -17.58 -8.33
C ARG A 437 -24.87 -18.66 -7.62
N ALA A 438 -25.16 -19.91 -7.95
CA ALA A 438 -24.42 -21.08 -7.49
C ALA A 438 -23.13 -21.22 -8.31
N MET A 439 -22.12 -21.90 -7.73
CA MET A 439 -20.79 -22.06 -8.31
C MET A 439 -20.16 -20.69 -8.66
N HIS A 440 -20.33 -19.72 -7.76
CA HIS A 440 -19.91 -18.33 -7.94
C HIS A 440 -19.28 -17.77 -6.65
N ALA A 441 -18.32 -16.87 -6.83
CA ALA A 441 -17.64 -16.18 -5.74
C ALA A 441 -18.15 -14.74 -5.59
N TYR A 442 -18.22 -14.27 -4.35
CA TYR A 442 -18.61 -12.90 -3.98
C TYR A 442 -17.54 -12.27 -3.10
N THR A 443 -17.46 -10.95 -3.13
CA THR A 443 -16.67 -10.17 -2.16
C THR A 443 -17.52 -9.86 -0.95
N ILE A 444 -17.01 -10.07 0.26
CA ILE A 444 -17.60 -9.48 1.47
C ILE A 444 -16.97 -8.10 1.67
N VAL A 445 -17.80 -7.07 1.66
CA VAL A 445 -17.38 -5.66 1.71
C VAL A 445 -17.48 -5.12 3.13
N ASP A 446 -18.59 -5.38 3.82
CA ASP A 446 -18.88 -4.83 5.14
C ASP A 446 -19.94 -5.68 5.87
N VAL A 447 -20.21 -5.35 7.13
CA VAL A 447 -21.39 -5.81 7.87
C VAL A 447 -22.27 -4.62 8.23
N VAL A 448 -23.59 -4.79 8.08
CA VAL A 448 -24.56 -3.72 8.30
C VAL A 448 -25.58 -4.20 9.33
N GLU A 449 -25.92 -3.32 10.26
CA GLU A 449 -27.00 -3.54 11.21
C GLU A 449 -28.12 -2.53 10.93
N THR A 450 -29.33 -3.03 10.67
CA THR A 450 -30.51 -2.17 10.47
C THR A 450 -31.53 -2.45 11.56
N ILE A 451 -32.33 -1.47 11.95
CA ILE A 451 -33.32 -1.65 13.02
C ILE A 451 -34.70 -1.81 12.39
N ARG A 452 -35.39 -2.92 12.68
CA ARG A 452 -36.75 -3.20 12.19
C ARG A 452 -37.74 -3.35 13.36
N PRO A 453 -38.97 -2.81 13.27
CA PRO A 453 -40.02 -3.12 14.24
C PRO A 453 -40.39 -4.60 14.20
N VAL A 454 -40.67 -5.19 15.38
CA VAL A 454 -41.04 -6.62 15.51
C VAL A 454 -42.45 -6.87 14.99
N ASP A 455 -43.36 -5.92 15.23
CA ASP A 455 -44.73 -5.91 14.73
C ASP A 455 -45.18 -4.46 14.54
N GLN A 456 -46.21 -4.23 13.71
CA GLN A 456 -46.78 -2.90 13.46
C GLN A 456 -47.38 -2.26 14.72
N ASP A 457 -47.80 -3.08 15.68
CA ASP A 457 -48.51 -2.66 16.89
C ASP A 457 -47.60 -2.56 18.15
N THR A 458 -46.30 -2.85 18.01
CA THR A 458 -45.36 -2.81 19.15
C THR A 458 -44.24 -1.79 18.95
N ASP A 459 -43.83 -1.13 20.02
CA ASP A 459 -42.63 -0.28 20.05
C ASP A 459 -41.32 -1.11 20.10
N GLU A 460 -41.42 -2.45 20.12
CA GLU A 460 -40.26 -3.32 20.14
C GLU A 460 -39.54 -3.27 18.79
N ARG A 461 -38.23 -3.02 18.83
CA ARG A 461 -37.37 -2.95 17.66
C ARG A 461 -36.21 -3.93 17.81
N ARG A 462 -35.91 -4.67 16.74
CA ARG A 462 -34.81 -5.63 16.71
C ARG A 462 -33.77 -5.26 15.64
N PRO A 463 -32.48 -5.50 15.92
CA PRO A 463 -31.43 -5.34 14.94
C PRO A 463 -31.46 -6.51 13.96
N ILE A 464 -31.56 -6.20 12.67
CA ILE A 464 -31.35 -7.13 11.56
C ILE A 464 -29.88 -7.05 11.18
N LYS A 465 -29.24 -8.21 11.17
CA LYS A 465 -27.83 -8.40 10.81
C LYS A 465 -27.73 -8.72 9.33
N MET A 466 -26.94 -7.93 8.61
CA MET A 466 -26.76 -8.05 7.16
C MET A 466 -25.28 -8.10 6.81
N ILE A 467 -24.91 -8.90 5.81
CA ILE A 467 -23.58 -8.91 5.21
C ILE A 467 -23.65 -8.13 3.90
N ARG A 468 -22.87 -7.07 3.78
CA ARG A 468 -22.74 -6.33 2.51
C ARG A 468 -21.80 -7.09 1.60
N ILE A 469 -22.30 -7.51 0.46
CA ILE A 469 -21.55 -8.30 -0.52
C ILE A 469 -21.54 -7.64 -1.90
N ARG A 470 -20.53 -7.98 -2.71
CA ARG A 470 -20.45 -7.57 -4.11
C ARG A 470 -20.33 -8.78 -5.02
N ASN A 471 -21.16 -8.79 -6.06
CA ASN A 471 -21.02 -9.70 -7.20
C ASN A 471 -19.93 -9.16 -8.14
N PRO A 472 -18.89 -9.93 -8.50
CA PRO A 472 -17.80 -9.49 -9.39
C PRO A 472 -18.26 -9.12 -10.81
N TRP A 473 -19.50 -9.47 -11.21
CA TRP A 473 -20.11 -8.97 -12.44
C TRP A 473 -20.33 -7.46 -12.41
N GLY A 474 -20.49 -6.87 -11.21
CA GLY A 474 -20.57 -5.43 -10.99
C GLY A 474 -21.90 -4.77 -11.40
N PHE A 475 -22.94 -5.54 -11.71
CA PHE A 475 -24.25 -4.98 -12.05
C PHE A 475 -25.47 -5.72 -11.48
N THR A 476 -25.42 -7.01 -11.14
CA THR A 476 -26.60 -7.74 -10.63
C THR A 476 -26.47 -8.16 -9.18
N GLY A 477 -27.59 -8.18 -8.47
CA GLY A 477 -27.67 -8.62 -7.06
C GLY A 477 -29.10 -8.77 -6.55
N ARG A 478 -29.24 -8.86 -5.22
CA ARG A 478 -30.52 -9.08 -4.52
C ARG A 478 -31.02 -7.81 -3.85
N LEU A 479 -32.33 -7.58 -3.90
CA LEU A 479 -33.05 -6.60 -3.09
C LEU A 479 -34.16 -7.26 -2.27
N TYR A 480 -34.35 -6.70 -1.08
CA TYR A 480 -35.46 -7.01 -0.18
C TYR A 480 -36.45 -5.85 -0.20
N LEU A 481 -37.67 -6.10 -0.65
CA LEU A 481 -38.72 -5.10 -0.76
C LEU A 481 -39.89 -5.49 0.14
N PRO A 482 -40.54 -4.55 0.84
CA PRO A 482 -41.80 -4.84 1.51
C PRO A 482 -42.83 -5.35 0.50
N ASN A 483 -43.54 -6.42 0.83
CA ASN A 483 -44.61 -6.92 -0.02
C ASN A 483 -45.77 -5.92 -0.04
N MET A 484 -46.30 -5.65 -1.22
CA MET A 484 -47.34 -4.61 -1.44
C MET A 484 -48.72 -5.01 -0.90
N GLU A 485 -48.99 -6.31 -0.79
CA GLU A 485 -50.26 -6.85 -0.30
C GLU A 485 -50.21 -7.16 1.20
N ASN A 486 -49.04 -7.57 1.69
CA ASN A 486 -48.78 -7.83 3.11
C ASN A 486 -47.46 -7.18 3.55
N PRO A 487 -47.48 -5.96 4.12
CA PRO A 487 -46.27 -5.24 4.54
C PRO A 487 -45.36 -5.97 5.54
N ASN A 488 -45.87 -7.01 6.21
CA ASN A 488 -45.09 -7.83 7.14
C ASN A 488 -44.19 -8.85 6.39
N GLN A 489 -44.53 -9.16 5.14
CA GLN A 489 -43.75 -10.04 4.26
C GLN A 489 -42.74 -9.25 3.41
N ILE A 490 -41.69 -9.93 2.98
CA ILE A 490 -40.60 -9.36 2.18
C ILE A 490 -40.51 -10.09 0.85
N ASP A 491 -40.64 -9.34 -0.24
CA ASP A 491 -40.41 -9.79 -1.60
C ASP A 491 -38.91 -9.74 -1.90
N ILE A 492 -38.36 -10.88 -2.32
CA ILE A 492 -36.96 -11.00 -2.76
C ILE A 492 -36.91 -10.87 -4.28
N LYS A 493 -36.16 -9.89 -4.79
CA LYS A 493 -36.02 -9.64 -6.24
C LYS A 493 -34.57 -9.53 -6.68
N GLU A 494 -34.30 -9.96 -7.91
CA GLU A 494 -33.03 -9.67 -8.59
C GLU A 494 -33.10 -8.30 -9.24
N GLU A 495 -32.05 -7.49 -9.10
CA GLU A 495 -31.95 -6.16 -9.69
C GLU A 495 -30.64 -5.97 -10.46
N ARG A 496 -30.71 -5.41 -11.67
CA ARG A 496 -29.60 -5.27 -12.64
C ARG A 496 -28.75 -4.01 -12.45
N VAL A 497 -28.94 -3.32 -11.35
CA VAL A 497 -28.06 -2.22 -10.90
C VAL A 497 -27.48 -2.48 -9.51
N ALA A 498 -27.79 -3.61 -8.88
CA ALA A 498 -27.39 -3.95 -7.52
C ALA A 498 -26.08 -4.76 -7.49
N GLY A 499 -25.00 -4.26 -8.09
CA GLY A 499 -23.70 -4.96 -8.10
C GLY A 499 -23.12 -5.18 -6.70
N THR A 500 -23.39 -4.26 -5.78
CA THR A 500 -23.15 -4.39 -4.33
C THR A 500 -24.49 -4.28 -3.61
N PHE A 501 -24.77 -5.18 -2.66
CA PHE A 501 -26.05 -5.26 -1.96
C PHE A 501 -25.90 -5.86 -0.57
N ASP A 502 -26.88 -5.62 0.29
CA ASP A 502 -26.92 -6.11 1.67
C ASP A 502 -27.72 -7.42 1.70
N LEU A 503 -27.11 -8.51 2.16
CA LEU A 503 -27.72 -9.83 2.29
C LEU A 503 -28.05 -10.12 3.75
N GLU A 504 -29.26 -10.59 4.05
CA GLU A 504 -29.66 -10.94 5.41
C GLU A 504 -28.85 -12.14 5.93
N LEU A 505 -28.46 -12.13 7.21
CA LEU A 505 -27.53 -13.12 7.76
C LEU A 505 -28.02 -14.57 7.62
N LYS A 506 -29.31 -14.85 7.81
CA LYS A 506 -29.87 -16.18 7.61
C LYS A 506 -29.79 -16.60 6.14
N ASP A 507 -30.06 -15.67 5.23
CA ASP A 507 -29.88 -15.91 3.79
C ASP A 507 -28.40 -16.17 3.45
N PHE A 508 -27.47 -15.44 4.05
CA PHE A 508 -26.04 -15.69 3.89
C PHE A 508 -25.69 -17.11 4.36
N CYS A 509 -26.12 -17.49 5.57
CA CYS A 509 -25.84 -18.81 6.13
C CYS A 509 -26.53 -19.95 5.36
N ARG A 510 -27.65 -19.68 4.70
CA ARG A 510 -28.41 -20.66 3.90
C ARG A 510 -27.83 -20.91 2.51
N TYR A 511 -27.32 -19.86 1.85
CA TYR A 511 -26.98 -19.91 0.42
C TYR A 511 -25.47 -19.86 0.12
N TYR A 512 -24.63 -19.66 1.15
CA TYR A 512 -23.18 -19.70 1.02
C TYR A 512 -22.62 -20.95 1.70
N GLU A 513 -21.58 -21.52 1.09
CA GLU A 513 -20.93 -22.73 1.58
C GLU A 513 -19.73 -22.39 2.47
N SER A 514 -18.99 -21.34 2.12
CA SER A 514 -17.81 -20.91 2.85
C SER A 514 -17.56 -19.42 2.70
N TYR A 515 -16.72 -18.88 3.59
CA TYR A 515 -16.07 -17.59 3.39
C TYR A 515 -14.57 -17.71 3.69
N THR A 516 -13.78 -16.94 2.96
CA THR A 516 -12.32 -16.96 3.06
C THR A 516 -11.81 -15.58 3.46
N SER A 517 -10.80 -15.52 4.34
CA SER A 517 -10.13 -14.28 4.71
C SER A 517 -8.61 -14.35 4.55
N THR A 518 -8.00 -13.19 4.26
CA THR A 518 -6.54 -13.04 4.27
C THR A 518 -6.01 -12.86 5.68
N GLN A 519 -4.86 -13.46 6.00
CA GLN A 519 -4.17 -13.25 7.26
C GLN A 519 -3.07 -12.20 7.10
N GLN A 520 -2.99 -11.24 8.03
CA GLN A 520 -1.90 -10.25 8.14
C GLN A 520 -1.72 -9.27 6.95
N LEU A 521 -2.63 -9.24 5.97
CA LEU A 521 -2.52 -8.33 4.83
C LEU A 521 -2.49 -6.84 5.21
N SER A 522 -3.22 -6.43 6.26
CA SER A 522 -3.27 -5.04 6.73
C SER A 522 -1.88 -4.45 7.01
N LYS A 523 -0.97 -5.27 7.57
CA LYS A 523 0.44 -4.92 7.78
C LYS A 523 1.13 -4.52 6.47
N VAL A 524 1.02 -5.35 5.43
CA VAL A 524 1.66 -5.12 4.12
C VAL A 524 1.08 -3.90 3.41
N ARG A 525 -0.23 -3.67 3.54
CA ARG A 525 -0.93 -2.53 2.94
C ARG A 525 -0.51 -1.20 3.58
N GLU A 526 -0.30 -1.17 4.91
CA GLU A 526 0.17 0.02 5.63
C GLU A 526 1.48 0.58 5.05
N LEU A 527 2.47 -0.29 4.83
CA LEU A 527 3.78 0.10 4.31
C LEU A 527 3.67 0.71 2.91
N THR A 528 2.82 0.12 2.08
CA THR A 528 2.55 0.60 0.72
C THR A 528 1.90 1.99 0.75
N ALA A 529 0.91 2.19 1.63
CA ALA A 529 0.26 3.48 1.80
C ALA A 529 1.22 4.56 2.36
N LYS A 530 2.12 4.23 3.29
CA LYS A 530 3.15 5.16 3.78
C LYS A 530 4.08 5.63 2.65
N ARG A 531 4.55 4.72 1.79
CA ARG A 531 5.39 5.04 0.63
C ARG A 531 4.68 5.96 -0.37
N GLU A 532 3.42 5.67 -0.67
CA GLU A 532 2.61 6.51 -1.56
C GLU A 532 2.41 7.92 -0.98
N ARG A 533 2.10 8.04 0.32
CA ARG A 533 1.97 9.34 1.00
C ARG A 533 3.27 10.15 0.95
N LEU A 534 4.40 9.50 1.20
CA LEU A 534 5.71 10.16 1.12
C LEU A 534 6.00 10.65 -0.31
N ALA A 535 5.77 9.82 -1.33
CA ALA A 535 5.97 10.21 -2.71
C ALA A 535 5.06 11.39 -3.11
N LEU A 536 3.82 11.43 -2.61
CA LEU A 536 2.90 12.55 -2.84
C LEU A 536 3.36 13.83 -2.18
N LYS A 537 3.73 13.75 -0.89
CA LYS A 537 4.29 14.87 -0.14
C LYS A 537 5.46 15.48 -0.88
N MET A 538 6.40 14.66 -1.36
CA MET A 538 7.55 15.11 -2.14
C MET A 538 7.15 15.77 -3.48
N GLN A 539 6.18 15.19 -4.21
CA GLN A 539 5.70 15.77 -5.47
C GLN A 539 5.06 17.15 -5.28
N ASP A 540 4.24 17.30 -4.24
CA ASP A 540 3.55 18.56 -3.97
C ASP A 540 4.54 19.65 -3.55
N LEU A 541 5.55 19.28 -2.75
CA LEU A 541 6.66 20.16 -2.38
C LEU A 541 7.47 20.62 -3.61
N LEU A 542 7.74 19.71 -4.57
CA LEU A 542 8.47 20.05 -5.79
C LEU A 542 7.65 20.93 -6.75
N LYS A 543 6.33 20.75 -6.84
CA LYS A 543 5.46 21.60 -7.70
C LYS A 543 5.35 23.05 -7.19
N GLY A 544 5.46 23.25 -5.87
CA GLY A 544 5.47 24.59 -5.28
C GLY A 544 6.66 25.44 -5.72
N ASP A 545 7.78 24.82 -6.10
CA ASP A 545 9.02 25.51 -6.50
C ASP A 545 8.93 26.17 -7.89
N ASP A 546 8.13 25.63 -8.82
CA ASP A 546 8.04 26.15 -10.21
C ASP A 546 7.29 27.51 -10.33
N THR A 547 6.65 27.98 -9.25
CA THR A 547 5.78 29.18 -9.30
C THR A 547 6.39 30.46 -8.74
N ILE A 548 7.60 30.42 -8.17
CA ILE A 548 8.22 31.59 -7.52
C ILE A 548 9.59 31.87 -8.13
N ALA A 549 9.62 32.16 -9.43
CA ALA A 549 10.73 32.90 -10.02
C ALA A 549 10.62 34.37 -9.59
N GLY A 550 11.32 34.78 -8.52
CA GLY A 550 11.71 36.20 -8.39
C GLY A 550 11.68 36.91 -7.04
N LYS A 551 11.56 36.27 -5.87
CA LYS A 551 11.78 36.96 -4.59
C LYS A 551 12.51 36.09 -3.55
N ASP A 552 13.83 36.03 -3.67
CA ASP A 552 14.72 35.48 -2.65
C ASP A 552 14.68 36.36 -1.39
N SER A 553 13.80 36.01 -0.45
CA SER A 553 13.95 36.39 0.95
C SER A 553 14.34 35.14 1.73
N GLN A 554 15.34 35.23 2.61
CA GLN A 554 15.79 34.11 3.47
C GLN A 554 14.64 33.40 4.19
N HIS A 555 13.52 34.10 4.41
CA HIS A 555 12.34 33.61 5.10
C HIS A 555 11.61 32.47 4.35
N ASP A 556 11.81 32.35 3.03
CA ASP A 556 11.14 31.36 2.17
C ASP A 556 11.96 30.06 1.99
N LEU A 557 13.23 30.04 2.42
CA LEU A 557 14.15 28.90 2.26
C LEU A 557 14.07 27.90 3.43
N LEU A 558 13.83 28.37 4.66
CA LEU A 558 13.76 27.51 5.86
C LEU A 558 12.68 26.42 5.75
N PRO A 559 11.41 26.74 5.39
CA PRO A 559 10.39 25.70 5.24
C PRO A 559 10.75 24.65 4.18
N LYS A 560 11.44 25.04 3.10
CA LYS A 560 11.90 24.12 2.05
C LYS A 560 12.99 23.17 2.54
N ILE A 561 13.90 23.66 3.38
CA ILE A 561 14.93 22.86 4.04
C ILE A 561 14.30 21.91 5.06
N ASP A 562 13.35 22.39 5.85
CA ASP A 562 12.66 21.57 6.86
C ASP A 562 11.88 20.43 6.22
N ALA A 563 11.24 20.68 5.08
CA ALA A 563 10.54 19.66 4.30
C ALA A 563 11.46 18.49 3.89
N TYR A 564 12.75 18.74 3.62
CA TYR A 564 13.72 17.68 3.35
C TYR A 564 13.92 16.76 4.55
N PHE A 565 14.14 17.34 5.73
CA PHE A 565 14.33 16.56 6.96
C PHE A 565 13.08 15.77 7.34
N GLU A 566 11.89 16.34 7.15
CA GLU A 566 10.65 15.61 7.38
C GLU A 566 10.48 14.42 6.44
N CYS A 567 10.69 14.58 5.13
CA CYS A 567 10.58 13.47 4.19
C CYS A 567 11.63 12.39 4.46
N LYS A 568 12.83 12.78 4.91
CA LYS A 568 13.87 11.83 5.34
C LYS A 568 13.42 11.06 6.58
N ALA A 569 12.81 11.72 7.57
CA ALA A 569 12.26 11.07 8.75
C ALA A 569 11.11 10.11 8.40
N ASP A 570 10.23 10.51 7.48
CA ASP A 570 9.16 9.65 6.95
C ASP A 570 9.74 8.40 6.25
N LEU A 571 10.83 8.55 5.48
CA LEU A 571 11.53 7.44 4.84
C LEU A 571 12.15 6.47 5.86
N ILE A 572 12.78 6.98 6.92
CA ILE A 572 13.30 6.16 8.02
C ILE A 572 12.14 5.40 8.67
N ASN A 573 11.04 6.07 9.00
CA ASN A 573 9.87 5.42 9.61
C ASN A 573 9.34 4.27 8.76
N ILE A 574 9.32 4.43 7.43
CA ILE A 574 8.95 3.36 6.48
C ILE A 574 9.88 2.15 6.61
N GLN A 575 11.20 2.36 6.67
CA GLN A 575 12.17 1.25 6.82
C GLN A 575 12.04 0.56 8.18
N ILE A 576 11.81 1.32 9.25
CA ILE A 576 11.61 0.73 10.58
C ILE A 576 10.30 -0.04 10.65
N THR A 577 9.23 0.50 10.05
CA THR A 577 7.97 -0.24 9.89
C THR A 577 8.21 -1.54 9.13
N ALA A 578 8.99 -1.53 8.04
CA ALA A 578 9.33 -2.74 7.29
C ALA A 578 10.01 -3.81 8.17
N VAL A 579 10.93 -3.43 9.06
CA VAL A 579 11.54 -4.36 10.05
C VAL A 579 10.46 -4.91 10.99
N GLN A 580 9.61 -4.06 11.55
CA GLN A 580 8.55 -4.43 12.50
C GLN A 580 7.49 -5.36 11.90
N LEU A 581 7.33 -5.36 10.58
CA LEU A 581 6.37 -6.19 9.87
C LEU A 581 6.91 -7.58 9.46
N LEU A 582 8.19 -7.87 9.72
CA LEU A 582 8.73 -9.23 9.53
C LEU A 582 8.01 -10.22 10.46
N ASP A 583 7.96 -11.49 10.03
CA ASP A 583 7.33 -12.56 10.80
C ASP A 583 7.99 -12.75 12.18
N ASP A 584 7.20 -13.18 13.17
CA ASP A 584 7.65 -13.35 14.56
C ASP A 584 8.86 -14.32 14.65
N ASN A 585 8.87 -15.38 13.84
CA ASN A 585 10.00 -16.32 13.74
C ASN A 585 11.29 -15.63 13.23
N ILE A 586 11.17 -14.71 12.26
CA ILE A 586 12.31 -13.95 11.75
C ILE A 586 12.80 -12.98 12.83
N HIS A 587 11.87 -12.33 13.57
CA HIS A 587 12.23 -11.47 14.70
C HIS A 587 12.98 -12.22 15.80
N GLU A 588 12.57 -13.44 16.15
CA GLU A 588 13.27 -14.27 17.13
C GLU A 588 14.71 -14.58 16.69
N GLN A 589 14.90 -14.99 15.43
CA GLN A 589 16.23 -15.25 14.87
C GLN A 589 17.12 -13.98 14.88
N ILE A 590 16.56 -12.83 14.51
CA ILE A 590 17.27 -11.54 14.54
C ILE A 590 17.69 -11.18 15.98
N LYS A 591 16.78 -11.33 16.95
CA LYS A 591 17.05 -11.04 18.36
C LYS A 591 18.19 -11.90 18.90
N GLU A 592 18.20 -13.19 18.56
CA GLU A 592 19.27 -14.10 18.96
C GLU A 592 20.62 -13.69 18.36
N ALA A 593 20.68 -13.44 17.05
CA ALA A 593 21.91 -13.04 16.36
C ALA A 593 22.50 -11.72 16.91
N LEU A 594 21.65 -10.72 17.15
CA LEU A 594 22.09 -9.41 17.64
C LEU A 594 22.43 -9.38 19.12
N SER A 595 21.87 -10.29 19.92
CA SER A 595 22.25 -10.44 21.34
C SER A 595 23.70 -10.93 21.51
N HIS A 596 24.26 -11.56 20.49
CA HIS A 596 25.64 -12.04 20.44
C HIS A 596 26.58 -11.16 19.59
N GLU A 597 26.10 -10.00 19.13
CA GLU A 597 26.83 -9.10 18.21
C GLU A 597 27.36 -9.81 16.94
N ASP A 598 26.65 -10.84 16.47
CA ASP A 598 27.07 -11.68 15.34
C ASP A 598 26.47 -11.17 14.01
N GLN A 599 27.20 -10.28 13.36
CA GLN A 599 26.81 -9.73 12.05
C GLN A 599 26.76 -10.78 10.94
N ASP A 600 27.58 -11.83 11.02
CA ASP A 600 27.59 -12.91 10.00
C ASP A 600 26.32 -13.75 10.11
N SER A 601 25.84 -14.02 11.33
CA SER A 601 24.56 -14.69 11.55
C SER A 601 23.39 -13.86 11.04
N LEU A 602 23.38 -12.54 11.27
CA LEU A 602 22.36 -11.66 10.69
C LEU A 602 22.34 -11.74 9.15
N ASN A 603 23.52 -11.70 8.52
CA ASN A 603 23.62 -11.80 7.06
C ASN A 603 23.09 -13.14 6.53
N ARG A 604 23.32 -14.25 7.25
CA ARG A 604 22.75 -15.57 6.90
C ARG A 604 21.23 -15.60 7.02
N ILE A 605 20.66 -14.96 8.05
CA ILE A 605 19.21 -14.84 8.22
C ILE A 605 18.60 -14.04 7.06
N ILE A 606 19.24 -12.92 6.68
CA ILE A 606 18.79 -12.10 5.56
C ILE A 606 18.86 -12.90 4.26
N GLU A 607 19.93 -13.65 4.00
CA GLU A 607 20.04 -14.43 2.77
C GLU A 607 19.03 -15.59 2.73
N ALA A 608 18.76 -16.25 3.86
CA ALA A 608 17.75 -17.31 3.97
C ALA A 608 16.33 -16.80 3.74
N ASN A 609 16.04 -15.54 4.10
CA ASN A 609 14.72 -14.90 3.96
C ASN A 609 14.71 -13.83 2.88
N LYS A 610 15.67 -13.87 1.96
CA LYS A 610 16.00 -12.78 1.04
C LYS A 610 14.81 -12.34 0.23
N VAL A 611 14.07 -13.28 -0.35
CA VAL A 611 12.94 -12.97 -1.22
C VAL A 611 11.84 -12.22 -0.45
N THR A 612 11.49 -12.70 0.74
CA THR A 612 10.50 -12.07 1.63
C THR A 612 10.95 -10.67 2.06
N MET A 613 12.20 -10.52 2.49
CA MET A 613 12.75 -9.23 2.91
C MET A 613 12.86 -8.25 1.73
N MET A 614 13.32 -8.69 0.56
CA MET A 614 13.36 -7.85 -0.65
C MET A 614 11.97 -7.33 -1.03
N ASN A 615 10.94 -8.14 -0.83
CA ASN A 615 9.56 -7.77 -1.09
C ASN A 615 9.05 -6.69 -0.11
N ILE A 616 9.29 -6.89 1.19
CA ILE A 616 8.86 -5.95 2.24
C ILE A 616 9.64 -4.64 2.14
N PHE A 617 10.97 -4.70 2.11
CA PHE A 617 11.86 -3.53 2.06
C PHE A 617 11.90 -2.86 0.68
N GLN A 618 11.42 -3.52 -0.38
CA GLN A 618 11.48 -3.06 -1.78
C GLN A 618 12.90 -2.67 -2.22
N THR A 619 13.88 -3.44 -1.77
CA THR A 619 15.29 -3.27 -2.13
C THR A 619 15.97 -4.62 -2.21
N SER A 620 16.91 -4.77 -3.16
CA SER A 620 17.83 -5.90 -3.26
C SER A 620 19.11 -5.69 -2.46
N ASP A 621 19.24 -4.54 -1.81
CA ASP A 621 20.42 -4.15 -1.04
C ASP A 621 20.37 -4.79 0.35
N CYS A 622 20.97 -5.98 0.48
CA CYS A 622 21.03 -6.71 1.75
C CYS A 622 21.78 -5.92 2.83
N GLU A 623 22.75 -5.07 2.46
CA GLU A 623 23.46 -4.22 3.41
C GLU A 623 22.53 -3.16 3.99
N LEU A 624 21.68 -2.54 3.17
CA LEU A 624 20.66 -1.60 3.65
C LEU A 624 19.62 -2.28 4.55
N ILE A 625 19.22 -3.52 4.23
CA ILE A 625 18.31 -4.30 5.07
C ILE A 625 18.96 -4.56 6.44
N ALA A 626 20.21 -5.03 6.44
CA ALA A 626 20.97 -5.23 7.67
C ALA A 626 21.13 -3.94 8.48
N ALA A 627 21.44 -2.82 7.82
CA ALA A 627 21.57 -1.51 8.46
C ALA A 627 20.24 -1.05 9.09
N SER A 628 19.11 -1.29 8.42
CA SER A 628 17.78 -0.96 8.94
C SER A 628 17.41 -1.80 10.16
N ILE A 629 17.74 -3.10 10.14
CA ILE A 629 17.54 -4.00 11.28
C ILE A 629 18.42 -3.57 12.47
N ASN A 630 19.70 -3.27 12.23
CA ASN A 630 20.62 -2.79 13.26
C ASN A 630 20.18 -1.45 13.87
N TYR A 631 19.72 -0.51 13.04
CA TYR A 631 19.16 0.75 13.51
C TYR A 631 17.94 0.50 14.41
N TRP A 632 16.97 -0.31 13.95
CA TRP A 632 15.78 -0.64 14.72
C TRP A 632 16.12 -1.30 16.06
N TRP A 633 17.08 -2.24 16.09
CA TRP A 633 17.51 -2.94 17.30
C TRP A 633 18.13 -1.99 18.32
N LYS A 634 19.07 -1.14 17.88
CA LYS A 634 19.73 -0.16 18.76
C LYS A 634 18.73 0.87 19.28
N ASP A 635 17.82 1.35 18.45
CA ASP A 635 16.77 2.30 18.84
C ASP A 635 15.83 1.69 19.89
N SER A 636 15.35 0.46 19.63
CA SER A 636 14.45 -0.26 20.55
C SER A 636 15.09 -0.54 21.92
N ASN A 637 16.41 -0.69 21.98
CA ASN A 637 17.16 -0.92 23.22
C ASN A 637 17.75 0.37 23.83
N GLN A 638 17.43 1.55 23.31
CA GLN A 638 17.99 2.85 23.76
C GLN A 638 19.52 2.92 23.69
N GLN A 639 20.13 2.20 22.75
CA GLN A 639 21.58 2.13 22.49
C GLN A 639 22.00 2.88 21.22
N LEU A 640 21.09 3.61 20.58
CA LEU A 640 21.37 4.34 19.35
C LEU A 640 22.23 5.58 19.62
N SER A 641 23.45 5.60 19.07
CA SER A 641 24.32 6.78 19.13
C SER A 641 24.01 7.78 18.01
N LYS A 642 24.40 9.06 18.18
CA LYS A 642 24.29 10.08 17.12
C LYS A 642 25.07 9.72 15.85
N GLU A 643 26.16 8.97 15.99
CA GLU A 643 26.99 8.56 14.85
C GLU A 643 26.35 7.40 14.09
N ASP A 644 25.74 6.45 14.80
CA ASP A 644 24.92 5.39 14.19
C ASP A 644 23.77 5.99 13.38
N GLU A 645 23.08 6.97 13.95
CA GLU A 645 21.97 7.66 13.28
C GLU A 645 22.42 8.34 11.98
N LYS A 646 23.54 9.09 12.02
CA LYS A 646 24.10 9.75 10.83
C LYS A 646 24.54 8.74 9.77
N THR A 647 25.19 7.66 10.18
CA THR A 647 25.68 6.61 9.28
C THR A 647 24.52 5.93 8.55
N TYR A 648 23.49 5.54 9.29
CA TYR A 648 22.29 4.92 8.71
C TYR A 648 21.56 5.88 7.76
N GLN A 649 21.37 7.14 8.17
CA GLN A 649 20.75 8.15 7.33
C GLN A 649 21.51 8.35 6.01
N HIS A 650 22.84 8.37 6.06
CA HIS A 650 23.67 8.50 4.87
C HIS A 650 23.50 7.31 3.93
N GLN A 651 23.59 6.08 4.46
CA GLN A 651 23.40 4.85 3.68
C GLN A 651 22.02 4.79 3.02
N LEU A 652 20.96 5.12 3.78
CA LEU A 652 19.59 5.13 3.29
C LEU A 652 19.38 6.15 2.16
N ILE A 653 19.84 7.39 2.34
CA ILE A 653 19.74 8.44 1.32
C ILE A 653 20.57 8.10 0.08
N GLN A 654 21.77 7.55 0.26
CA GLN A 654 22.62 7.11 -0.84
C GLN A 654 21.97 5.97 -1.63
N SER A 655 21.27 5.04 -0.96
CA SER A 655 20.59 3.93 -1.62
C SER A 655 19.40 4.41 -2.46
N VAL A 656 18.54 5.29 -1.90
CA VAL A 656 17.36 5.80 -2.64
C VAL A 656 17.73 6.75 -3.78
N SER A 657 18.77 7.57 -3.61
CA SER A 657 19.18 8.56 -4.62
C SER A 657 19.71 7.97 -5.93
N LYS A 658 20.18 6.71 -5.91
CA LYS A 658 20.70 6.02 -7.11
C LYS A 658 19.61 5.68 -8.13
N ASN A 659 18.39 5.40 -7.67
CA ASN A 659 17.35 4.76 -8.49
C ASN A 659 15.99 5.47 -8.42
N ASP A 660 15.89 6.62 -7.75
CA ASP A 660 14.65 7.36 -7.59
C ASP A 660 14.80 8.83 -7.98
N LEU A 661 14.17 9.19 -9.10
CA LEU A 661 14.23 10.53 -9.67
C LEU A 661 13.58 11.60 -8.78
N LEU A 662 12.57 11.25 -7.97
CA LEU A 662 11.97 12.19 -7.01
C LEU A 662 13.00 12.55 -5.94
N TRP A 663 13.65 11.54 -5.35
CA TRP A 663 14.70 11.76 -4.36
C TRP A 663 15.91 12.49 -4.93
N SER A 664 16.36 12.14 -6.14
CA SER A 664 17.47 12.86 -6.77
C SER A 664 17.17 14.36 -6.90
N LYS A 665 15.99 14.72 -7.43
CA LYS A 665 15.55 16.13 -7.54
C LYS A 665 15.40 16.80 -6.19
N PHE A 666 14.83 16.10 -5.22
CA PHE A 666 14.58 16.64 -3.88
C PHE A 666 15.89 16.89 -3.12
N ILE A 667 16.88 16.01 -3.27
CA ILE A 667 18.25 16.19 -2.74
C ILE A 667 18.93 17.37 -3.42
N GLU A 668 18.82 17.50 -4.75
CA GLU A 668 19.37 18.64 -5.50
C GLU A 668 18.77 19.97 -5.04
N ASN A 669 17.44 20.07 -4.95
CA ASN A 669 16.76 21.27 -4.43
C ASN A 669 17.19 21.56 -2.99
N TYR A 670 17.30 20.55 -2.13
CA TYR A 670 17.83 20.73 -0.77
C TYR A 670 19.25 21.28 -0.77
N GLN A 671 20.15 20.75 -1.59
CA GLN A 671 21.54 21.22 -1.68
C GLN A 671 21.60 22.69 -2.12
N ILE A 672 20.80 23.07 -3.12
CA ILE A 672 20.69 24.45 -3.58
C ILE A 672 20.15 25.34 -2.45
N ASN A 673 19.01 24.99 -1.86
CA ASN A 673 18.37 25.77 -0.80
C ASN A 673 19.27 25.90 0.44
N ALA A 674 19.92 24.81 0.85
CA ALA A 674 20.86 24.81 1.96
C ALA A 674 22.07 25.69 1.67
N SER A 675 22.62 25.66 0.44
CA SER A 675 23.74 26.52 0.05
C SER A 675 23.37 28.01 0.12
N LEU A 676 22.16 28.38 -0.32
CA LEU A 676 21.65 29.74 -0.27
C LEU A 676 21.40 30.19 1.18
N ALA A 677 20.82 29.33 2.01
CA ALA A 677 20.56 29.60 3.42
C ALA A 677 21.86 29.69 4.25
N LEU A 678 22.88 28.87 3.96
CA LEU A 678 24.16 28.84 4.66
C LEU A 678 25.07 30.02 4.31
N ARG A 679 24.93 30.60 3.12
CA ARG A 679 25.76 31.71 2.64
C ARG A 679 25.88 32.87 3.63
N PRO A 680 24.80 33.46 4.18
CA PRO A 680 24.89 34.53 5.16
C PRO A 680 25.48 34.08 6.51
N PHE A 681 25.29 32.83 6.92
CA PHE A 681 25.92 32.29 8.14
C PHE A 681 27.43 32.16 7.98
N ASN A 682 27.88 31.56 6.87
CA ASN A 682 29.31 31.43 6.55
C ASN A 682 29.98 32.80 6.44
N LYS A 683 29.29 33.80 5.86
CA LYS A 683 29.76 35.18 5.81
C LYS A 683 29.92 35.78 7.21
N SER A 684 28.92 35.66 8.07
CA SER A 684 28.98 36.17 9.45
C SER A 684 30.06 35.46 10.28
N GLN A 685 30.21 34.14 10.14
CA GLN A 685 31.24 33.38 10.84
C GLN A 685 32.65 33.83 10.44
N LYS A 686 32.91 34.00 9.14
CA LYS A 686 34.20 34.49 8.65
C LYS A 686 34.54 35.88 9.21
N LEU A 687 33.56 36.79 9.24
CA LEU A 687 33.76 38.13 9.78
C LEU A 687 33.98 38.12 11.30
N ILE A 688 33.30 37.23 12.03
CA ILE A 688 33.53 37.02 13.46
C ILE A 688 34.97 36.59 13.74
N ASP A 689 35.49 35.61 12.98
CA ASP A 689 36.87 35.13 13.14
C ASP A 689 37.89 36.26 12.87
N GLU A 690 37.69 37.03 11.78
CA GLU A 690 38.56 38.16 11.42
C GLU A 690 38.48 39.33 12.44
N LEU A 691 37.29 39.61 13.00
CA LEU A 691 37.11 40.63 14.03
C LEU A 691 37.73 40.24 15.37
N LEU A 692 37.64 38.97 15.78
CA LEU A 692 38.28 38.48 17.00
C LEU A 692 39.81 38.66 16.94
N GLU A 693 40.42 38.40 15.79
CA GLU A 693 41.85 38.65 15.56
C GLU A 693 42.19 40.15 15.69
N SER A 694 41.44 41.02 15.00
CA SER A 694 41.64 42.48 15.05
C SER A 694 41.43 43.09 16.43
N ILE A 695 40.44 42.59 17.18
CA ILE A 695 40.15 43.06 18.55
C ILE A 695 41.32 42.73 19.47
N GLU A 696 41.91 41.54 19.34
CA GLU A 696 43.07 41.16 20.15
C GLU A 696 44.30 42.02 19.84
N GLU A 697 44.54 42.35 18.55
CA GLU A 697 45.58 43.31 18.16
C GLU A 697 45.33 44.72 18.72
N SER A 698 44.07 45.15 18.72
CA SER A 698 43.66 46.44 19.27
C SER A 698 43.89 46.50 20.79
N LYS A 699 43.56 45.42 21.52
CA LYS A 699 43.83 45.29 22.96
C LYS A 699 45.32 45.37 23.29
N GLN A 700 46.15 44.62 22.56
CA GLN A 700 47.61 44.63 22.75
C GLN A 700 48.20 46.01 22.47
N THR A 701 47.72 46.69 21.41
CA THR A 701 48.19 48.03 21.07
C THR A 701 47.75 49.05 22.12
N LEU A 702 46.52 48.95 22.64
CA LEU A 702 45.99 49.86 23.66
C LEU A 702 46.75 49.75 24.98
N GLN A 703 47.18 48.54 25.35
CA GLN A 703 48.04 48.31 26.52
C GLN A 703 49.43 48.96 26.41
N SER A 704 49.89 49.24 25.19
CA SER A 704 51.18 49.89 24.93
C SER A 704 51.14 51.42 24.91
N LEU A 705 49.94 52.02 25.00
CA LEU A 705 49.70 53.46 24.94
C LEU A 705 49.24 54.02 26.28
N LEU A 706 49.63 55.26 26.59
CA LEU A 706 49.14 56.02 27.72
C LEU A 706 47.85 56.79 27.34
N PRO A 707 46.94 57.06 28.30
CA PRO A 707 45.68 57.76 28.02
C PRO A 707 45.81 59.15 27.38
N ASN A 708 46.98 59.79 27.51
CA ASN A 708 47.27 61.11 26.94
C ASN A 708 47.98 61.03 25.59
N ASP A 709 48.30 59.83 25.09
CA ASP A 709 48.95 59.66 23.80
C ASP A 709 47.99 60.03 22.68
N GLU A 710 48.50 60.78 21.70
CA GLU A 710 47.79 61.06 20.46
C GLU A 710 47.40 59.71 19.82
N GLY A 711 46.13 59.51 19.44
CA GLY A 711 45.64 58.23 18.91
C GLY A 711 44.99 57.28 19.91
N TYR A 712 45.13 57.51 21.23
CA TYR A 712 44.54 56.65 22.26
C TYR A 712 43.00 56.58 22.14
N GLU A 713 42.35 57.73 21.96
CA GLU A 713 40.90 57.80 21.76
C GLU A 713 40.45 57.15 20.44
N GLN A 714 41.23 57.29 19.37
CA GLN A 714 40.93 56.68 18.07
C GLN A 714 41.02 55.15 18.16
N LEU A 715 42.00 54.62 18.89
CA LEU A 715 42.11 53.18 19.12
C LEU A 715 40.98 52.64 20.01
N LEU A 716 40.57 53.39 21.04
CA LEU A 716 39.36 53.08 21.82
C LEU A 716 38.11 53.08 20.95
N LYS A 717 37.96 54.08 20.06
CA LYS A 717 36.83 54.14 19.11
C LYS A 717 36.83 52.90 18.20
N ALA A 718 37.98 52.53 17.65
CA ALA A 718 38.12 51.36 16.79
C ALA A 718 37.77 50.06 17.53
N LEU A 719 38.27 49.88 18.75
CA LEU A 719 38.00 48.71 19.59
C LEU A 719 36.50 48.55 19.89
N PHE A 720 35.81 49.63 20.26
CA PHE A 720 34.38 49.59 20.53
C PHE A 720 33.55 49.32 19.28
N LEU A 721 33.87 49.96 18.14
CA LEU A 721 33.22 49.70 16.86
C LEU A 721 33.37 48.23 16.42
N GLN A 722 34.58 47.67 16.53
CA GLN A 722 34.84 46.25 16.22
C GLN A 722 34.06 45.32 17.16
N THR A 723 34.01 45.65 18.45
CA THR A 723 33.30 44.86 19.46
C THR A 723 31.79 44.86 19.23
N ASP A 724 31.20 46.01 18.88
CA ASP A 724 29.77 46.09 18.61
C ASP A 724 29.41 45.41 17.29
N LEU A 725 30.26 45.50 16.27
CA LEU A 725 30.12 44.72 15.03
C LEU A 725 30.17 43.22 15.30
N LEU A 726 31.12 42.76 16.11
CA LEU A 726 31.22 41.37 16.54
C LEU A 726 29.93 40.90 17.25
N LYS A 727 29.40 41.70 18.18
CA LYS A 727 28.15 41.39 18.89
C LYS A 727 26.96 41.27 17.95
N GLN A 728 26.83 42.14 16.94
CA GLN A 728 25.72 42.09 15.99
C GLN A 728 25.77 40.81 15.12
N HIS A 729 26.94 40.46 14.59
CA HIS A 729 27.11 39.22 13.83
C HIS A 729 26.94 37.97 14.68
N PHE A 730 27.41 37.99 15.93
CA PHE A 730 27.17 36.89 16.85
C PHE A 730 25.68 36.76 17.22
N SER A 731 25.00 37.87 17.52
CA SER A 731 23.55 37.88 17.79
C SER A 731 22.76 37.36 16.59
N TYR A 732 23.20 37.64 15.36
CA TYR A 732 22.61 37.07 14.16
C TYR A 732 22.78 35.53 14.09
N LEU A 733 23.95 34.99 14.44
CA LEU A 733 24.14 33.53 14.54
C LEU A 733 23.29 32.93 15.66
N GLU A 734 23.24 33.55 16.84
CA GLU A 734 22.43 33.08 17.99
C GLU A 734 20.93 33.06 17.68
N LYS A 735 20.42 34.10 17.01
CA LYS A 735 19.01 34.14 16.54
C LYS A 735 18.67 32.96 15.62
N ASN A 736 19.66 32.35 14.97
CA ASN A 736 19.52 31.23 14.05
C ASN A 736 20.16 29.92 14.57
N GLU A 737 20.48 29.84 15.86
CA GLU A 737 21.21 28.71 16.45
C GLU A 737 20.53 27.36 16.20
N LYS A 738 19.20 27.28 16.31
CA LYS A 738 18.45 26.05 16.05
C LYS A 738 18.70 25.49 14.65
N LEU A 739 18.87 26.38 13.66
CA LEU A 739 19.14 25.99 12.28
C LEU A 739 20.61 25.54 12.12
N LEU A 740 21.55 26.26 12.75
CA LEU A 740 22.98 25.91 12.77
C LEU A 740 23.23 24.54 13.43
N GLN A 741 22.53 24.24 14.52
CA GLN A 741 22.59 22.94 15.19
C GLN A 741 22.16 21.79 14.27
N ARG A 742 21.21 22.00 13.35
CA ARG A 742 20.81 20.97 12.36
C ARG A 742 21.95 20.62 11.38
N TRP A 743 22.85 21.56 11.12
CA TRP A 743 24.08 21.34 10.34
C TRP A 743 25.30 20.98 11.19
N GLY A 744 25.12 20.77 12.49
CA GLY A 744 26.19 20.41 13.42
C GLY A 744 27.17 21.56 13.71
N ILE A 745 26.74 22.81 13.54
CA ILE A 745 27.54 24.00 13.85
C ILE A 745 27.23 24.42 15.29
N GLU A 746 28.21 24.32 16.18
CA GLU A 746 28.11 24.71 17.59
C GLU A 746 28.67 26.13 17.82
N LEU A 747 27.98 26.94 18.63
CA LEU A 747 28.36 28.33 18.93
C LEU A 747 29.09 28.50 20.26
N ASP A 748 29.29 27.44 21.03
CA ASP A 748 29.75 27.54 22.42
C ASP A 748 31.17 28.13 22.56
N SER A 749 32.09 27.77 21.65
CA SER A 749 33.43 28.38 21.61
C SER A 749 33.40 29.89 21.37
N TYR A 750 32.44 30.37 20.57
CA TYR A 750 32.27 31.80 20.31
C TYR A 750 31.62 32.52 21.51
N ARG A 751 30.68 31.87 22.21
CA ARG A 751 30.08 32.41 23.45
C ARG A 751 31.12 32.69 24.51
N GLU A 752 32.04 31.74 24.72
CA GLU A 752 33.12 31.88 25.70
C GLU A 752 34.02 33.09 25.37
N LYS A 753 34.43 33.22 24.10
CA LYS A 753 35.26 34.35 23.64
C LYS A 753 34.54 35.69 23.80
N LEU A 754 33.24 35.75 23.49
CA LEU A 754 32.45 36.97 23.63
C LEU A 754 32.26 37.37 25.11
N ALA A 755 32.04 36.39 26.00
CA ALA A 755 31.92 36.63 27.43
C ALA A 755 33.23 37.22 28.01
N ASN A 756 34.37 36.65 27.64
CA ASN A 756 35.69 37.15 28.05
C ASN A 756 35.95 38.57 27.53
N LEU A 757 35.58 38.86 26.28
CA LEU A 757 35.72 40.20 25.72
C LEU A 757 34.81 41.22 26.43
N LYS A 758 33.57 40.83 26.74
CA LYS A 758 32.63 41.71 27.44
C LYS A 758 33.16 42.11 28.83
N ALA A 759 33.67 41.14 29.60
CA ALA A 759 34.26 41.41 30.90
C ALA A 759 35.46 42.37 30.81
N TYR A 760 36.33 42.19 29.80
CA TYR A 760 37.44 43.11 29.55
C TYR A 760 36.98 44.54 29.22
N ILE A 761 35.95 44.69 28.39
CA ILE A 761 35.43 46.01 28.00
C ILE A 761 34.76 46.72 29.19
N GLU A 762 34.04 45.98 30.04
CA GLU A 762 33.44 46.51 31.26
C GLU A 762 34.52 47.02 32.23
N ASP A 763 35.55 46.21 32.47
CA ASP A 763 36.70 46.59 33.30
C ASP A 763 37.43 47.83 32.75
N LEU A 764 37.66 47.86 31.43
CA LEU A 764 38.30 49.00 30.75
C LEU A 764 37.51 50.30 30.91
N VAL A 765 36.17 50.25 30.83
CA VAL A 765 35.31 51.42 30.96
C VAL A 765 35.24 51.89 32.42
N GLU A 766 35.17 50.98 33.37
CA GLU A 766 35.14 51.32 34.81
C GLU A 766 36.46 51.96 35.27
N GLN A 767 37.60 51.47 34.76
CA GLN A 767 38.92 51.97 35.14
C GLN A 767 39.40 53.19 34.34
N ASN A 768 38.76 53.52 33.22
CA ASN A 768 39.22 54.58 32.32
C ASN A 768 38.11 55.59 31.94
N PRO A 769 38.12 56.80 32.51
CA PRO A 769 37.13 57.84 32.22
C PRO A 769 37.09 58.28 30.74
N ILE A 770 38.21 58.16 30.01
CA ILE A 770 38.26 58.45 28.58
C ILE A 770 37.50 57.38 27.79
N ALA A 771 37.65 56.11 28.19
CA ALA A 771 36.94 55.00 27.57
C ALA A 771 35.42 55.11 27.78
N GLU A 772 34.96 55.52 28.96
CA GLU A 772 33.55 55.79 29.25
C GLU A 772 32.98 56.90 28.36
N ARG A 773 33.70 58.02 28.23
CA ARG A 773 33.29 59.13 27.36
C ARG A 773 33.20 58.69 25.91
N VAL A 774 34.23 58.03 25.40
CA VAL A 774 34.32 57.57 24.00
C VAL A 774 33.21 56.58 23.67
N LYS A 775 32.91 55.65 24.58
CA LYS A 775 31.79 54.71 24.43
C LYS A 775 30.44 55.44 24.35
N THR A 776 30.20 56.40 25.25
CA THR A 776 28.97 57.20 25.29
C THR A 776 28.79 58.06 24.03
N GLU A 777 29.88 58.56 23.45
CA GLU A 777 29.85 59.27 22.16
C GLU A 777 29.45 58.34 21.01
N LEU A 778 30.08 57.16 20.93
CA LEU A 778 29.77 56.18 19.89
C LEU A 778 28.34 55.68 19.97
N GLU A 779 27.80 55.48 21.17
CA GLU A 779 26.39 55.09 21.38
C GLU A 779 25.40 56.14 20.87
N LYS A 780 25.82 57.40 20.67
CA LYS A 780 25.01 58.46 20.04
C LYS A 780 25.23 58.54 18.52
N GLU A 781 26.42 58.20 18.04
CA GLU A 781 26.79 58.23 16.62
C GLU A 781 26.30 57.00 15.85
N LEU A 782 26.19 55.84 16.51
CA LEU A 782 25.58 54.64 15.96
C LEU A 782 24.13 54.48 16.45
N PRO A 783 23.14 54.40 15.54
CA PRO A 783 21.80 54.03 15.94
C PRO A 783 21.80 52.60 16.51
N GLN A 784 21.45 52.45 17.79
CA GLN A 784 21.37 51.14 18.48
C GLN A 784 20.30 50.18 17.89
N GLN A 785 19.54 50.61 16.88
CA GLN A 785 18.50 49.83 16.20
C GLN A 785 18.58 50.03 14.68
N SER A 786 19.59 49.46 14.03
CA SER A 786 19.57 49.29 12.58
C SER A 786 18.52 48.23 12.19
N SER A 787 17.84 48.44 11.06
CA SER A 787 16.80 47.53 10.52
C SER A 787 17.34 46.19 10.01
N SER A 788 18.62 46.13 9.68
CA SER A 788 19.31 44.93 9.15
C SER A 788 20.76 44.91 9.62
N ILE A 789 21.33 43.70 9.72
CA ILE A 789 22.75 43.53 10.01
C ILE A 789 23.64 44.19 8.95
N ASP A 790 23.22 44.16 7.68
CA ASP A 790 23.96 44.76 6.57
C ASP A 790 24.02 46.29 6.67
N ASP A 791 22.96 46.92 7.19
CA ASP A 791 22.91 48.36 7.43
C ASP A 791 23.91 48.73 8.55
N PHE A 792 23.93 47.96 9.64
CA PHE A 792 24.89 48.15 10.74
C PHE A 792 26.34 48.01 10.27
N THR A 793 26.63 46.96 9.50
CA THR A 793 27.96 46.71 8.93
C THR A 793 28.39 47.87 8.04
N ARG A 794 27.48 48.42 7.22
CA ARG A 794 27.76 49.57 6.34
C ARG A 794 28.03 50.85 7.13
N ASP A 795 27.25 51.14 8.16
CA ASP A 795 27.40 52.35 8.96
C ASP A 795 28.72 52.30 9.77
N THR A 796 29.02 51.13 10.33
CA THR A 796 30.30 50.87 11.02
C THR A 796 31.49 51.00 10.06
N GLU A 797 31.39 50.45 8.84
CA GLU A 797 32.42 50.61 7.81
C GLU A 797 32.65 52.08 7.46
N SER A 798 31.59 52.87 7.32
CA SER A 798 31.69 54.31 7.03
C SER A 798 32.43 55.05 8.15
N LEU A 799 32.14 54.74 9.41
CA LEU A 799 32.83 55.33 10.56
C LEU A 799 34.31 54.93 10.60
N LEU A 800 34.62 53.66 10.38
CA LEU A 800 36.01 53.16 10.30
C LEU A 800 36.79 53.81 9.14
N ARG A 801 36.15 53.98 7.96
CA ARG A 801 36.75 54.70 6.82
C ARG A 801 36.99 56.17 7.12
N ASN A 802 36.08 56.84 7.84
CA ASN A 802 36.27 58.22 8.26
C ASN A 802 37.45 58.34 9.24
N MET A 803 37.62 57.38 10.15
CA MET A 803 38.78 57.31 11.06
C MET A 803 40.09 57.09 10.30
N ALA A 804 40.13 56.14 9.36
CA ALA A 804 41.29 55.92 8.49
C ALA A 804 41.60 57.15 7.61
N GLY A 805 40.56 57.84 7.13
CA GLY A 805 40.67 59.08 6.35
C GLY A 805 41.17 60.30 7.12
N MET A 806 41.01 60.34 8.45
CA MET A 806 41.56 61.42 9.29
C MET A 806 43.09 61.39 9.40
N GLU A 807 43.76 60.27 9.13
CA GLU A 807 45.23 60.21 9.01
C GLU A 807 45.76 61.00 7.81
N LEU A 808 44.99 61.09 6.72
CA LEU A 808 45.33 61.92 5.55
C LEU A 808 45.23 63.42 5.85
N ILE A 809 44.41 63.82 6.83
CA ILE A 809 44.25 65.23 7.24
C ILE A 809 45.39 65.65 8.20
N LEU A 810 45.90 64.76 9.04
CA LEU A 810 47.09 65.02 9.86
C LEU A 810 48.39 65.10 9.03
N ASN A 811 48.44 64.47 7.84
CA ASN A 811 49.54 64.69 6.89
C ASN A 811 49.60 66.12 6.33
N LYS A 812 48.48 66.88 6.30
CA LYS A 812 48.51 68.33 6.00
C LYS A 812 49.16 69.16 7.12
N TYR A 813 49.27 68.62 8.33
CA TYR A 813 49.94 69.28 9.46
C TYR A 813 51.47 69.42 9.26
N LYS A 814 52.06 68.63 8.33
CA LYS A 814 53.45 68.82 7.89
C LYS A 814 53.62 69.92 6.85
N GLU A 815 52.64 70.17 5.98
CA GLU A 815 52.77 71.19 4.92
C GLU A 815 52.53 72.62 5.43
N ILE A 816 51.71 72.81 6.47
CA ILE A 816 51.37 74.16 6.97
C ILE A 816 52.54 74.80 7.75
N LYS A 817 53.55 74.04 8.19
CA LYS A 817 54.75 74.62 8.84
C LYS A 817 55.85 75.07 7.86
N SER A 818 55.70 74.90 6.54
CA SER A 818 56.75 75.25 5.55
C SER A 818 56.46 76.51 4.71
N SER A 819 56.07 77.63 5.34
CA SER A 819 55.97 78.93 4.63
C SER A 819 56.52 80.14 5.45
N GLN A 820 57.86 80.29 5.42
CA GLN A 820 58.76 81.49 5.33
C GLN A 820 58.56 82.80 6.16
N PRO A 821 59.57 83.72 6.28
CA PRO A 821 61.03 83.58 6.50
C PRO A 821 61.69 84.63 7.47
N ALA A 822 62.96 84.39 7.83
CA ALA A 822 64.06 85.32 8.24
C ALA A 822 63.95 86.25 9.49
N SER A 823 64.75 86.03 10.54
CA SER A 823 66.06 86.70 10.78
C SER A 823 66.68 86.41 12.16
N SER A 824 67.99 86.14 12.16
CA SER A 824 69.04 86.30 13.20
C SER A 824 69.00 85.59 14.56
N GLN A 825 69.98 84.68 14.69
CA GLN A 825 70.95 84.49 15.80
C GLN A 825 70.48 83.94 17.17
N GLN A 826 70.78 82.65 17.43
CA GLN A 826 71.78 82.12 18.37
C GLN A 826 71.43 80.68 18.82
N ASN A 827 72.48 79.85 18.91
CA ASN A 827 72.63 78.47 19.43
C ASN A 827 71.57 78.06 20.48
N GLU A 828 71.12 76.80 20.62
CA GLU A 828 71.86 75.53 20.62
C GLU A 828 70.85 74.36 20.76
N ILE A 829 71.27 73.14 20.37
CA ILE A 829 70.62 71.82 20.59
C ILE A 829 69.41 71.52 19.69
N GLU A 830 69.62 70.75 18.62
CA GLU A 830 68.63 69.77 18.17
C GLU A 830 69.30 68.66 17.34
N GLN A 831 69.37 67.46 17.94
CA GLN A 831 69.73 66.23 17.26
C GLN A 831 68.60 65.83 16.30
N HIS A 832 69.00 65.46 15.09
CA HIS A 832 68.22 64.76 14.06
C HIS A 832 67.08 63.88 14.61
N LYS A 833 65.82 64.32 14.47
CA LYS A 833 64.65 63.44 14.54
C LYS A 833 64.25 62.99 13.12
N SER A 834 64.46 61.69 12.91
CA SER A 834 64.07 60.91 11.75
C SER A 834 62.58 61.03 11.42
N LYS A 835 62.29 61.03 10.11
CA LYS A 835 60.99 61.03 9.43
C LYS A 835 60.24 59.69 9.59
N HIS A 836 59.95 59.21 10.79
CA HIS A 836 59.14 57.99 10.97
C HIS A 836 57.82 58.30 11.68
N PHE A 837 56.73 57.75 11.15
CA PHE A 837 55.44 57.75 11.83
C PHE A 837 55.55 56.97 13.13
N PRO A 838 54.84 57.37 14.21
CA PRO A 838 54.78 56.59 15.43
C PRO A 838 54.33 55.15 15.15
N GLN A 839 54.95 54.16 15.79
CA GLN A 839 54.65 52.74 15.56
C GLN A 839 53.17 52.41 15.84
N TRP A 840 52.55 53.09 16.81
CA TRP A 840 51.12 52.93 17.12
C TRP A 840 50.20 53.39 16.00
N LEU A 841 50.59 54.41 15.21
CA LEU A 841 49.81 54.92 14.08
C LEU A 841 49.85 53.91 12.92
N ILE A 842 51.03 53.32 12.66
CA ILE A 842 51.20 52.24 11.68
C ILE A 842 50.39 51.01 12.08
N SER A 843 50.39 50.67 13.38
CA SER A 843 49.57 49.59 13.92
C SER A 843 48.08 49.88 13.78
N LEU A 844 47.62 51.09 14.11
CA LEU A 844 46.22 51.50 13.97
C LEU A 844 45.78 51.46 12.50
N GLY A 845 46.57 52.00 11.58
CA GLY A 845 46.29 51.92 10.14
C GLY A 845 46.19 50.48 9.65
N ARG A 846 47.10 49.58 10.08
CA ARG A 846 47.04 48.14 9.74
C ARG A 846 45.78 47.46 10.31
N ILE A 847 45.41 47.79 11.55
CA ILE A 847 44.19 47.26 12.19
C ILE A 847 42.95 47.72 11.42
N LEU A 848 42.86 49.02 11.09
CA LEU A 848 41.75 49.57 10.31
C LEU A 848 41.69 48.96 8.91
N ASP A 849 42.83 48.80 8.23
CA ASP A 849 42.91 48.13 6.93
C ASP A 849 42.46 46.67 7.00
N ARG A 850 42.86 45.92 8.04
CA ARG A 850 42.41 44.54 8.25
C ARG A 850 40.91 44.45 8.45
N VAL A 851 40.32 45.33 9.25
CA VAL A 851 38.86 45.35 9.47
C VAL A 851 38.12 45.77 8.19
N LEU A 852 38.62 46.78 7.49
CA LEU A 852 38.04 47.21 6.21
C LEU A 852 38.17 46.12 5.13
N GLU A 853 39.28 45.39 5.12
CA GLU A 853 39.50 44.25 4.24
C GLU A 853 38.54 43.10 4.59
N ALA A 854 38.35 42.81 5.87
CA ALA A 854 37.38 41.83 6.36
C ALA A 854 35.95 42.17 5.89
N ILE A 855 35.53 43.43 6.07
CA ILE A 855 34.24 43.94 5.61
C ILE A 855 34.13 43.90 4.07
N THR A 856 35.21 44.21 3.34
CA THR A 856 35.21 44.20 1.88
C THR A 856 35.13 42.77 1.32
N ARG A 857 35.85 41.82 1.94
CA ARG A 857 35.81 40.37 1.62
C ARG A 857 34.43 39.78 1.90
N TRP A 858 33.72 40.30 2.89
CA TRP A 858 32.34 39.93 3.21
C TRP A 858 31.32 40.33 2.11
N LYS A 859 31.58 41.43 1.37
CA LYS A 859 30.69 41.96 0.33
C LYS A 859 30.80 41.30 -1.05
N SER A 860 31.87 40.56 -1.36
CA SER A 860 32.12 40.02 -2.71
C SER A 860 31.77 38.53 -2.81
N PRO A 861 30.78 38.13 -3.63
CA PRO A 861 30.54 36.73 -3.95
C PRO A 861 31.16 36.31 -5.29
N ASN A 862 31.87 35.18 -5.31
CA ASN A 862 32.13 34.42 -6.54
C ASN A 862 30.80 33.85 -7.07
N ASN A 863 30.50 34.12 -8.35
CA ASN A 863 29.38 33.54 -9.09
C ASN A 863 29.86 32.31 -9.87
N THR A 864 29.17 31.18 -9.72
CA THR A 864 29.24 30.02 -10.61
C THR A 864 27.95 29.99 -11.44
N ASN A 865 28.12 29.92 -12.77
CA ASN A 865 27.05 29.98 -13.78
C ASN A 865 26.16 28.72 -13.73
N GLN A 866 24.83 28.90 -13.83
CA GLN A 866 23.86 27.85 -14.16
C GLN A 866 23.34 28.07 -15.60
N GLU A 867 23.49 27.05 -16.45
CA GLU A 867 22.94 27.00 -17.81
C GLU A 867 21.52 26.41 -17.82
N GLN A 868 20.71 26.93 -18.73
CA GLN A 868 19.28 26.63 -18.93
C GLN A 868 19.06 25.33 -19.71
N LEU A 869 18.08 24.53 -19.27
CA LEU A 869 17.52 23.39 -20.02
C LEU A 869 16.33 23.85 -20.89
N PRO A 870 16.21 23.39 -22.16
CA PRO A 870 15.04 23.64 -22.99
C PRO A 870 13.97 22.55 -22.82
N GLY A 871 12.70 22.98 -22.71
CA GLY A 871 11.53 22.12 -22.63
C GLY A 871 11.02 21.64 -24.00
N TYR A 872 10.14 20.63 -23.96
CA TYR A 872 9.26 20.29 -25.09
C TYR A 872 7.87 19.88 -24.60
N ASN A 873 6.87 20.36 -25.35
CA ASN A 873 5.45 20.33 -25.09
C ASN A 873 4.75 19.70 -26.32
N ARG A 874 3.86 18.71 -26.11
CA ARG A 874 2.53 18.49 -26.75
C ARG A 874 2.16 17.07 -27.24
N ARG A 875 0.87 16.81 -26.98
CA ARG A 875 -0.07 15.69 -27.21
C ARG A 875 -0.68 15.69 -28.65
N PRO A 876 -1.18 14.56 -29.22
CA PRO A 876 -2.65 14.38 -29.48
C PRO A 876 -3.27 12.94 -29.56
N ALA A 877 -4.42 12.72 -28.87
CA ALA A 877 -5.56 11.73 -28.94
C ALA A 877 -5.51 10.32 -29.64
N SER A 878 -6.34 9.29 -29.38
CA SER A 878 -7.10 8.71 -28.22
C SER A 878 -7.81 7.39 -28.64
N ASP A 879 -7.61 6.27 -27.91
CA ASP A 879 -8.28 4.95 -28.03
C ASP A 879 -9.74 4.93 -27.48
N SER A 880 -10.64 4.11 -28.05
CA SER A 880 -12.10 4.18 -27.84
C SER A 880 -12.64 3.39 -26.63
N LYS A 881 -11.91 2.40 -26.09
CA LYS A 881 -12.23 1.79 -24.78
C LYS A 881 -11.56 2.56 -23.64
N TYR A 882 -10.34 3.06 -23.88
CA TYR A 882 -9.52 3.81 -22.93
C TYR A 882 -8.79 4.99 -23.63
N PRO A 883 -9.26 6.25 -23.56
CA PRO A 883 -8.67 7.36 -24.33
C PRO A 883 -7.25 7.78 -23.87
N GLY A 884 -6.26 7.70 -24.77
CA GLY A 884 -4.82 8.06 -24.60
C GLY A 884 -3.99 7.86 -25.89
N LEU A 885 -2.75 8.34 -25.96
CA LEU A 885 -2.10 8.98 -27.14
C LEU A 885 -1.04 8.13 -27.90
N ASP A 886 -1.11 8.06 -29.24
CA ASP A 886 -0.39 7.12 -30.15
C ASP A 886 1.02 7.63 -30.63
N THR A 887 2.03 6.86 -31.12
CA THR A 887 2.14 5.58 -31.87
C THR A 887 3.54 4.91 -31.72
N PHE A 888 3.62 3.57 -31.86
CA PHE A 888 4.43 2.88 -32.90
C PHE A 888 3.86 1.46 -33.07
N GLY A 889 3.49 1.06 -34.28
CA GLY A 889 2.94 -0.27 -34.57
C GLY A 889 3.17 -0.65 -36.02
N PHE A 890 3.62 -1.89 -36.25
CA PHE A 890 4.01 -2.44 -37.55
C PHE A 890 2.88 -3.21 -38.28
N PHE A 891 1.63 -3.13 -37.84
CA PHE A 891 0.53 -3.87 -38.47
C PHE A 891 -0.72 -3.00 -38.66
N GLU A 892 -1.27 -3.03 -39.89
CA GLU A 892 -2.36 -2.17 -40.36
C GLU A 892 -3.72 -2.52 -39.74
N ARG A 893 -4.58 -1.51 -39.64
CA ARG A 893 -6.01 -1.64 -39.31
C ARG A 893 -6.72 -2.48 -40.37
N VAL A 894 -7.49 -3.48 -39.94
CA VAL A 894 -8.49 -4.15 -40.79
C VAL A 894 -9.77 -3.32 -40.77
N ASN A 895 -10.18 -2.80 -41.94
CA ASN A 895 -11.49 -2.18 -42.12
C ASN A 895 -12.59 -3.26 -42.07
N PRO A 896 -13.68 -3.04 -41.32
CA PRO A 896 -14.79 -3.97 -41.26
C PRO A 896 -15.75 -3.72 -42.43
N GLU A 897 -15.34 -3.99 -43.66
CA GLU A 897 -16.26 -4.09 -44.80
C GLU A 897 -15.53 -4.69 -46.00
N GLU A 898 -15.72 -6.00 -46.24
CA GLU A 898 -15.63 -6.58 -47.58
C GLU A 898 -16.19 -8.02 -47.56
N SER A 899 -17.50 -8.15 -47.84
CA SER A 899 -18.03 -9.34 -48.53
C SER A 899 -19.38 -9.05 -49.18
N VAL A 900 -19.37 -8.30 -50.28
CA VAL A 900 -20.40 -8.46 -51.33
C VAL A 900 -19.73 -8.32 -52.70
N PRO A 901 -19.78 -9.32 -53.59
CA PRO A 901 -19.22 -9.18 -54.93
C PRO A 901 -20.22 -8.44 -55.81
N SER A 902 -19.84 -7.28 -56.35
CA SER A 902 -20.54 -6.63 -57.45
C SER A 902 -19.60 -6.47 -58.65
N GLY A 903 -20.13 -6.77 -59.83
CA GLY A 903 -19.38 -6.96 -61.09
C GLY A 903 -18.74 -5.70 -61.67
N PRO A 904 -18.08 -5.83 -62.83
CA PRO A 904 -17.10 -4.87 -63.30
C PRO A 904 -17.79 -3.64 -63.92
N GLN A 905 -17.45 -2.45 -63.44
CA GLN A 905 -17.68 -1.22 -64.19
C GLN A 905 -16.46 -0.30 -64.17
N ASP A 906 -16.00 -0.04 -65.39
CA ASP A 906 -15.37 1.14 -65.94
C ASP A 906 -14.93 2.29 -65.01
N LYS A 907 -13.65 2.65 -65.17
CA LYS A 907 -13.08 4.00 -64.95
C LYS A 907 -13.99 5.07 -65.57
N PRO A 908 -14.09 6.32 -65.04
CA PRO A 908 -12.90 7.18 -64.93
C PRO A 908 -12.89 8.33 -63.89
N THR A 909 -11.66 8.78 -63.60
CA THR A 909 -11.16 10.16 -63.39
C THR A 909 -11.85 11.17 -62.45
N ASN A 910 -10.98 11.70 -61.57
CA ASN A 910 -10.76 13.11 -61.23
C ASN A 910 -11.65 13.81 -60.18
N LYS A 911 -10.90 14.29 -59.17
CA LYS A 911 -10.83 15.66 -58.62
C LYS A 911 -11.50 15.94 -57.27
N TRP A 912 -10.61 16.40 -56.38
CA TRP A 912 -10.71 17.05 -55.06
C TRP A 912 -10.76 16.14 -53.84
#